data_AF-A0A933CA16-F1
#
_entry.id   AF-A0A933CA16-F1
#
_cell.length_a   1.000
_cell.length_b   1.000
_cell.length_c   1.000
_cell.angle_alpha   90.00
_cell.angle_beta   90.00
_cell.angle_gamma   90.00
#
_symmetry.space_group_name_H-M   'P 1'
#
loop_
_entity.id
_entity.type
_entity.pdbx_description
1 polymer ?
#
loop_
_entity_poly.entity_id
_entity_poly.type
_entity_poly.pdbx_seq_one_letter_code
_entity_poly.pdbx_strand_id
1 'polypeptide(L)'
;MRNSPLWLLLVLAGPARAAYDDLGVGARAPGMSDAFVAVADDVYSVYYNPAGLGVLERPQFGTSYTKLHLGLTDKSDLASQFVGYAHPLPGGRRGAIGASWSSFSLGSLYREQALGLSYGRGVGGAELGLHAGGTLKYLHSGLGDLPEASNAFSGIALSGQADPALARRGQSALDADVGLLWRLARQYSVGLQAMHVPQPNVAFQAGQTDRLPLLLKTGFAYRSLLSSLVAQVDTQRAPDGGRDGRFSVGAERWFPRLLVGEFGARGGFAVGTRERREATAGLSYRTRRLGVDYAFGMPLGGVETAAGSHRVAVSFRFGSSTESDESVELVLEAMRHLKRGESAPLVRILGRGLSVGQKAALEELLAEGRALEQQGRYLEALDKLSAALSMAPAEKEVLAKYGRLNYIAQQIPVLAEHKTDPLQAAMHQGLLAYLAGKDDLAVSRLAAALRLKPGYKELDVFLAGLEGLTGRRRPTVTLAAKPRNYRLEAALTRADTAVQEGRYREAVELSLSVVGEDDGNGAAWQNLGTAYFALKDYERSLAAWRRALALETSGPLKRELRGYIASVERAMRSADVVKAPPKPVPAPVPDPRPERPRLAPEAARALLDQALDHYTRRDLAEARRLLRRLLDAEPEHAEARKALRRIEEELR
;
A
#
# COMPACT_ATOMS: atom_id res chain seq x y z
N MET A 1 36.22 -70.23 43.44
CA MET A 1 36.98 -68.96 43.38
C MET A 1 37.08 -68.58 41.91
N ARG A 2 36.23 -67.64 41.46
CA ARG A 2 36.52 -66.19 41.32
C ARG A 2 37.09 -65.85 39.93
N ASN A 3 36.21 -65.41 39.03
CA ASN A 3 36.13 -64.01 38.55
C ASN A 3 35.84 -63.91 37.05
N SER A 4 34.57 -63.66 36.73
CA SER A 4 34.12 -62.99 35.51
C SER A 4 34.27 -61.47 35.70
N PRO A 5 34.77 -60.68 34.73
CA PRO A 5 34.62 -59.24 34.77
C PRO A 5 33.27 -58.85 34.15
N LEU A 6 32.34 -58.46 35.02
CA LEU A 6 31.13 -57.70 34.65
C LEU A 6 31.57 -56.30 34.18
N TRP A 7 31.26 -55.96 32.93
CA TRP A 7 31.23 -54.58 32.47
C TRP A 7 29.97 -53.90 33.01
N LEU A 8 30.13 -53.06 34.03
CA LEU A 8 29.07 -52.20 34.55
C LEU A 8 29.09 -50.89 33.75
N LEU A 9 28.17 -50.76 32.79
CA LEU A 9 27.87 -49.49 32.10
C LEU A 9 27.12 -48.59 33.07
N LEU A 10 27.87 -47.77 33.82
CA LEU A 10 27.34 -46.62 34.56
C LEU A 10 27.00 -45.53 33.53
N VAL A 11 25.75 -45.51 33.05
CA VAL A 11 25.21 -44.38 32.30
C VAL A 11 25.08 -43.22 33.28
N LEU A 12 26.08 -42.33 33.31
CA LEU A 12 25.93 -40.99 33.85
C LEU A 12 24.97 -40.23 32.92
N ALA A 13 23.67 -40.37 33.17
CA ALA A 13 22.67 -39.50 32.54
C ALA A 13 22.94 -38.07 33.04
N GLY A 14 23.57 -37.25 32.20
CA GLY A 14 23.67 -35.81 32.46
C GLY A 14 22.26 -35.20 32.61
N PRO A 15 22.11 -34.06 33.30
CA PRO A 15 20.82 -33.40 33.42
C PRO A 15 20.31 -33.01 32.03
N ALA A 16 19.30 -33.72 31.54
CA ALA A 16 18.59 -33.37 30.32
C ALA A 16 17.59 -32.24 30.65
N ARG A 17 17.75 -31.09 29.99
CA ARG A 17 16.79 -29.98 30.03
C ARG A 17 16.13 -29.90 28.66
N ALA A 18 14.88 -30.34 28.57
CA ALA A 18 14.11 -30.37 27.32
C ALA A 18 12.65 -29.91 27.50
N ALA A 19 12.32 -29.38 28.69
CA ALA A 19 10.97 -28.91 28.97
C ALA A 19 10.69 -27.60 28.23
N TYR A 20 9.53 -27.51 27.56
CA TYR A 20 9.08 -26.33 26.82
C TYR A 20 10.05 -25.83 25.73
N ASP A 21 10.65 -26.76 24.98
CA ASP A 21 11.49 -26.41 23.84
C ASP A 21 10.74 -25.58 22.78
N ASP A 22 11.48 -24.68 22.11
CA ASP A 22 10.95 -23.85 21.03
C ASP A 22 10.81 -24.66 19.72
N LEU A 23 9.67 -25.33 19.58
CA LEU A 23 9.35 -26.22 18.45
C LEU A 23 8.63 -25.51 17.30
N GLY A 24 8.27 -24.24 17.50
CA GLY A 24 7.50 -23.42 16.57
C GLY A 24 6.02 -23.77 16.54
N VAL A 25 5.18 -22.76 16.31
CA VAL A 25 3.72 -22.91 16.11
C VAL A 25 3.29 -22.41 14.73
N GLY A 26 2.10 -22.84 14.28
CA GLY A 26 1.61 -22.56 12.94
C GLY A 26 2.32 -23.40 11.87
N ALA A 27 2.18 -22.98 10.61
CA ALA A 27 2.91 -23.58 9.49
C ALA A 27 3.69 -22.52 8.68
N ARG A 28 3.22 -21.27 8.64
CA ARG A 28 3.91 -20.16 7.96
C ARG A 28 5.34 -19.94 8.45
N ALA A 29 5.51 -19.76 9.77
CA ALA A 29 6.81 -19.52 10.40
C ALA A 29 7.73 -20.75 10.30
N PRO A 30 7.26 -21.98 10.60
CA PRO A 30 8.07 -23.17 10.40
C PRO A 30 8.49 -23.43 8.94
N GLY A 31 7.67 -23.04 7.95
CA GLY A 31 8.05 -23.08 6.53
C GLY A 31 9.19 -22.13 6.15
N MET A 32 9.59 -21.24 7.07
CA MET A 32 10.76 -20.36 7.01
C MET A 32 11.77 -20.71 8.11
N SER A 33 11.75 -21.95 8.59
CA SER A 33 12.63 -22.44 9.66
C SER A 33 12.55 -21.63 10.96
N ASP A 34 11.33 -21.22 11.33
CA ASP A 34 11.00 -20.43 12.52
C ASP A 34 11.63 -19.02 12.56
N ALA A 35 12.20 -18.55 11.43
CA ALA A 35 12.67 -17.18 11.27
C ALA A 35 11.47 -16.22 11.11
N PHE A 36 10.89 -15.80 12.23
CA PHE A 36 9.61 -15.08 12.25
C PHE A 36 9.57 -13.85 13.17
N VAL A 37 10.52 -13.69 14.10
CA VAL A 37 10.47 -12.64 15.14
C VAL A 37 10.40 -11.22 14.56
N ALA A 38 11.09 -10.98 13.44
CA ALA A 38 11.07 -9.69 12.72
C ALA A 38 9.89 -9.54 11.76
N VAL A 39 9.13 -10.61 11.52
CA VAL A 39 7.97 -10.59 10.62
C VAL A 39 6.65 -11.00 11.26
N ALA A 40 6.59 -11.07 12.58
CA ALA A 40 5.40 -11.35 13.35
C ALA A 40 4.30 -10.30 13.09
N ASP A 41 3.34 -10.66 12.25
CA ASP A 41 2.24 -9.80 11.80
C ASP A 41 0.89 -10.54 11.66
N ASP A 42 0.76 -11.68 12.32
CA ASP A 42 -0.49 -12.45 12.41
C ASP A 42 -0.75 -12.94 13.84
N VAL A 43 -1.80 -13.75 14.03
CA VAL A 43 -2.19 -14.31 15.34
C VAL A 43 -1.05 -15.08 16.04
N TYR A 44 -0.09 -15.65 15.30
CA TYR A 44 1.04 -16.37 15.89
C TYR A 44 2.08 -15.44 16.52
N SER A 45 1.91 -14.12 16.40
CA SER A 45 2.69 -13.11 17.15
C SER A 45 2.62 -13.36 18.67
N VAL A 46 1.52 -13.90 19.19
CA VAL A 46 1.40 -14.28 20.62
C VAL A 46 2.46 -15.29 21.08
N TYR A 47 3.06 -16.06 20.15
CA TYR A 47 4.13 -17.01 20.42
C TYR A 47 5.50 -16.48 19.99
N TYR A 48 5.62 -15.90 18.79
CA TYR A 48 6.91 -15.51 18.22
C TYR A 48 7.38 -14.11 18.57
N ASN A 49 6.48 -13.14 18.76
CA ASN A 49 6.84 -11.79 19.19
C ASN A 49 5.58 -11.00 19.57
N PRO A 50 5.26 -10.81 20.86
CA PRO A 50 4.04 -10.12 21.27
C PRO A 50 3.98 -8.66 20.81
N ALA A 51 5.10 -8.02 20.44
CA ALA A 51 5.08 -6.70 19.83
C ALA A 51 4.37 -6.68 18.46
N GLY A 52 4.39 -7.80 17.73
CA GLY A 52 3.69 -7.98 16.47
C GLY A 52 2.17 -7.83 16.59
N LEU A 53 1.59 -8.02 17.79
CA LEU A 53 0.18 -7.73 18.03
C LEU A 53 -0.18 -6.26 17.75
N GLY A 54 0.76 -5.34 18.02
CA GLY A 54 0.56 -3.91 17.77
C GLY A 54 0.46 -3.52 16.29
N VAL A 55 0.70 -4.46 15.37
CA VAL A 55 0.57 -4.30 13.91
C VAL A 55 -0.81 -4.76 13.42
N LEU A 56 -1.51 -5.61 14.18
CA LEU A 56 -2.73 -6.23 13.71
C LEU A 56 -3.85 -5.21 13.57
N GLU A 57 -4.46 -5.17 12.38
CA GLU A 57 -5.56 -4.25 12.09
C GLU A 57 -6.93 -4.90 12.24
N ARG A 58 -6.99 -6.24 12.22
CA ARG A 58 -8.23 -7.03 12.28
C ARG A 58 -8.14 -8.13 13.32
N PRO A 59 -9.25 -8.53 13.96
CA PRO A 59 -9.26 -9.70 14.82
C PRO A 59 -8.89 -10.95 14.02
N GLN A 60 -8.08 -11.83 14.62
CA GLN A 60 -7.61 -13.05 13.98
C GLN A 60 -7.73 -14.23 14.94
N PHE A 61 -8.10 -15.38 14.39
CA PHE A 61 -8.06 -16.68 15.05
C PHE A 61 -7.11 -17.59 14.27
N GLY A 62 -6.35 -18.42 14.96
CA GLY A 62 -5.45 -19.39 14.34
C GLY A 62 -5.41 -20.68 15.12
N THR A 63 -5.30 -21.79 14.40
CA THR A 63 -5.06 -23.11 14.99
C THR A 63 -4.06 -23.88 14.15
N SER A 64 -3.25 -24.72 14.78
CA SER A 64 -2.32 -25.59 14.07
C SER A 64 -2.13 -26.92 14.77
N TYR A 65 -1.87 -27.94 13.96
CA TYR A 65 -1.43 -29.26 14.38
C TYR A 65 -0.11 -29.60 13.71
N THR A 66 0.81 -30.12 14.51
CA THR A 66 2.15 -30.51 14.09
C THR A 66 2.39 -31.95 14.49
N LYS A 67 2.81 -32.77 13.54
CA LYS A 67 3.40 -34.09 13.78
C LYS A 67 4.91 -33.97 13.59
N LEU A 68 5.68 -34.19 14.65
CA LEU A 68 7.13 -34.07 14.63
C LEU A 68 7.76 -35.42 14.27
N HIS A 69 8.79 -35.39 13.43
CA HIS A 69 9.64 -36.54 13.10
C HIS A 69 8.83 -37.81 12.81
N LEU A 70 7.97 -37.78 11.79
CA LEU A 70 7.15 -38.93 11.43
C LEU A 70 8.05 -40.14 11.12
N GLY A 71 7.69 -41.32 11.64
CA GLY A 71 8.40 -42.57 11.33
C GLY A 71 9.64 -42.85 12.18
N LEU A 72 9.78 -42.25 13.37
CA LEU A 72 10.83 -42.62 14.33
C LEU A 72 10.82 -44.12 14.66
N THR A 73 12.00 -44.73 14.74
CA THR A 73 12.19 -46.16 14.97
C THR A 73 11.81 -46.61 16.38
N ASP A 74 11.89 -45.72 17.36
CA ASP A 74 11.49 -45.94 18.75
C ASP A 74 9.96 -45.88 18.96
N LYS A 75 9.20 -45.61 17.89
CA LYS A 75 7.74 -45.41 17.89
C LYS A 75 7.27 -44.23 18.76
N SER A 76 8.16 -43.29 19.05
CA SER A 76 7.80 -42.04 19.71
C SER A 76 6.75 -41.27 18.90
N ASP A 77 5.63 -40.93 19.54
CA ASP A 77 4.56 -40.13 18.95
C ASP A 77 4.67 -38.69 19.43
N LEU A 78 5.41 -37.87 18.69
CA LEU A 78 5.59 -36.46 19.00
C LEU A 78 4.59 -35.60 18.23
N ALA A 79 3.76 -34.86 18.96
CA ALA A 79 2.80 -33.94 18.38
C ALA A 79 2.72 -32.61 19.15
N SER A 80 2.38 -31.55 18.43
CA SER A 80 2.09 -30.25 19.03
C SER A 80 0.82 -29.64 18.45
N GLN A 81 0.09 -28.92 19.30
CA GLN A 81 -1.15 -28.23 18.99
C GLN A 81 -1.05 -26.78 19.45
N PHE A 82 -1.71 -25.89 18.72
CA PHE A 82 -1.81 -24.49 19.09
C PHE A 82 -3.18 -23.94 18.72
N VAL A 83 -3.71 -23.09 19.59
CA VAL A 83 -4.89 -22.25 19.35
C VAL A 83 -4.55 -20.84 19.80
N GLY A 84 -4.85 -19.85 18.96
CA GLY A 84 -4.59 -18.45 19.24
C GLY A 84 -5.74 -17.57 18.78
N TYR A 85 -5.98 -16.50 19.53
CA TYR A 85 -6.89 -15.43 19.16
C TYR A 85 -6.24 -14.09 19.47
N ALA A 86 -6.36 -13.14 18.55
CA ALA A 86 -5.87 -11.79 18.70
C ALA A 86 -6.94 -10.78 18.32
N HIS A 87 -7.10 -9.74 19.12
CA HIS A 87 -8.11 -8.71 18.94
C HIS A 87 -7.49 -7.31 19.06
N PRO A 88 -7.42 -6.56 17.95
CA PRO A 88 -7.03 -5.15 17.97
C PRO A 88 -8.02 -4.31 18.79
N LEU A 89 -7.50 -3.40 19.63
CA LEU A 89 -8.33 -2.55 20.46
C LEU A 89 -8.78 -1.30 19.68
N PRO A 90 -10.00 -0.79 19.92
CA PRO A 90 -10.51 0.41 19.26
C PRO A 90 -9.61 1.63 19.46
N GLY A 91 -9.47 2.45 18.41
CA GLY A 91 -8.71 3.70 18.46
C GLY A 91 -7.23 3.61 18.12
N GLY A 92 -6.76 2.49 17.55
CA GLY A 92 -5.47 2.30 16.86
C GLY A 92 -4.20 2.38 17.73
N ARG A 93 -4.10 3.41 18.57
CA ARG A 93 -3.01 3.64 19.54
C ARG A 93 -3.09 2.75 20.78
N ARG A 94 -4.22 2.07 21.00
CA ARG A 94 -4.44 1.21 22.17
C ARG A 94 -3.79 -0.17 22.04
N GLY A 95 -3.29 -0.53 20.84
CA GLY A 95 -2.65 -1.83 20.59
C GLY A 95 -3.65 -2.96 20.39
N ALA A 96 -3.22 -4.19 20.62
CA ALA A 96 -4.04 -5.39 20.53
C ALA A 96 -3.78 -6.33 21.71
N ILE A 97 -4.81 -7.08 22.09
CA ILE A 97 -4.73 -8.15 23.07
C ILE A 97 -4.73 -9.50 22.35
N GLY A 98 -4.13 -10.51 22.96
CA GLY A 98 -4.13 -11.88 22.45
C GLY A 98 -4.25 -12.90 23.56
N ALA A 99 -4.83 -14.06 23.23
CA ALA A 99 -4.88 -15.23 24.07
C ALA A 99 -4.40 -16.44 23.26
N SER A 100 -3.72 -17.37 23.92
CA SER A 100 -3.19 -18.57 23.29
C SER A 100 -3.22 -19.77 24.22
N TRP A 101 -3.34 -20.94 23.61
CA TRP A 101 -3.11 -22.22 24.23
C TRP A 101 -2.21 -23.03 23.31
N SER A 102 -1.13 -23.60 23.85
CA SER A 102 -0.31 -24.58 23.14
C SER A 102 -0.20 -25.85 23.96
N SER A 103 -0.04 -26.97 23.26
CA SER A 103 0.29 -28.25 23.88
C SER A 103 1.33 -28.98 23.07
N PHE A 104 2.25 -29.64 23.75
CA PHE A 104 3.14 -30.63 23.20
C PHE A 104 2.87 -31.97 23.89
N SER A 105 2.95 -33.07 23.16
CA SER A 105 2.71 -34.41 23.70
C SER A 105 3.66 -35.42 23.09
N LEU A 106 4.18 -36.31 23.95
CA LEU A 106 4.80 -37.57 23.59
C LEU A 106 3.79 -38.69 23.87
N GLY A 107 2.95 -39.02 22.89
CA GLY A 107 1.88 -39.99 23.00
C GLY A 107 0.99 -39.75 24.23
N SER A 108 0.78 -40.80 25.02
CA SER A 108 0.12 -40.71 26.33
C SER A 108 1.09 -40.47 27.49
N LEU A 109 2.41 -40.50 27.24
CA LEU A 109 3.45 -40.56 28.27
C LEU A 109 3.71 -39.21 28.93
N TYR A 110 3.77 -38.15 28.14
CA TYR A 110 4.15 -36.83 28.62
C TYR A 110 3.39 -35.76 27.85
N ARG A 111 2.98 -34.71 28.58
CA ARG A 111 2.28 -33.56 28.00
C ARG A 111 2.75 -32.27 28.64
N GLU A 112 3.00 -31.29 27.80
CA GLU A 112 3.19 -29.90 28.18
C GLU A 112 2.04 -29.06 27.65
N GLN A 113 1.64 -28.07 28.44
CA GLN A 113 0.63 -27.09 28.08
C GLN A 113 1.09 -25.70 28.51
N ALA A 114 0.79 -24.70 27.68
CA ALA A 114 0.97 -23.31 28.02
C ALA A 114 -0.29 -22.52 27.66
N LEU A 115 -0.82 -21.77 28.62
CA LEU A 115 -1.87 -20.78 28.43
C LEU A 115 -1.25 -19.40 28.48
N GLY A 116 -1.39 -18.60 27.42
CA GLY A 116 -0.77 -17.28 27.31
C GLY A 116 -1.78 -16.16 27.13
N LEU A 117 -1.59 -15.06 27.86
CA LEU A 117 -2.27 -13.77 27.64
C LEU A 117 -1.25 -12.74 27.21
N SER A 118 -1.49 -12.09 26.08
CA SER A 118 -0.53 -11.21 25.40
C SER A 118 -1.11 -9.82 25.17
N TYR A 119 -0.24 -8.82 25.20
CA TYR A 119 -0.58 -7.45 24.82
C TYR A 119 0.57 -6.86 24.01
N GLY A 120 0.25 -6.13 22.94
CA GLY A 120 1.24 -5.42 22.14
C GLY A 120 0.71 -4.13 21.56
N ARG A 121 1.55 -3.10 21.46
CA ARG A 121 1.18 -1.79 20.95
C ARG A 121 2.34 -1.08 20.25
N GLY A 122 2.01 -0.08 19.43
CA GLY A 122 2.99 0.91 18.97
C GLY A 122 3.50 1.80 20.12
N VAL A 123 4.78 2.16 20.06
CA VAL A 123 5.49 3.01 21.03
C VAL A 123 6.26 4.09 20.27
N GLY A 124 6.15 5.35 20.71
CA GLY A 124 6.96 6.44 20.14
C GLY A 124 6.40 7.15 18.90
N GLY A 125 5.07 7.23 18.74
CA GLY A 125 4.47 7.87 17.55
C GLY A 125 4.49 6.95 16.32
N ALA A 126 3.52 7.13 15.43
CA ALA A 126 3.33 6.21 14.29
C ALA A 126 4.53 6.22 13.32
N GLU A 127 5.24 7.34 13.23
CA GLU A 127 6.37 7.55 12.32
C GLU A 127 7.62 6.74 12.72
N LEU A 128 7.81 6.43 14.00
CA LEU A 128 8.96 5.64 14.44
C LEU A 128 8.84 4.15 14.09
N GLY A 129 7.62 3.66 13.81
CA GLY A 129 7.38 2.26 13.46
C GLY A 129 7.79 1.26 14.55
N LEU A 130 7.92 1.70 15.80
CA LEU A 130 8.36 0.87 16.93
C LEU A 130 7.15 0.29 17.67
N HIS A 131 7.22 -0.99 17.99
CA HIS A 131 6.20 -1.72 18.75
C HIS A 131 6.85 -2.49 19.89
N ALA A 132 6.11 -2.61 21.00
CA ALA A 132 6.50 -3.39 22.16
C ALA A 132 5.32 -4.24 22.63
N GLY A 133 5.60 -5.40 23.20
CA GLY A 133 4.59 -6.26 23.77
C GLY A 133 5.16 -7.24 24.78
N GLY A 134 4.25 -7.89 25.52
CA GLY A 134 4.60 -8.92 26.48
C GLY A 134 3.51 -9.97 26.57
N THR A 135 3.89 -11.14 27.07
CA THR A 135 3.00 -12.28 27.27
C THR A 135 3.21 -12.82 28.67
N LEU A 136 2.11 -13.04 29.40
CA LEU A 136 2.09 -13.81 30.64
C LEU A 136 1.61 -15.23 30.33
N LYS A 137 2.29 -16.23 30.87
CA LYS A 137 1.98 -17.63 30.63
C LYS A 137 1.78 -18.41 31.92
N TYR A 138 0.81 -19.31 31.88
CA TYR A 138 0.67 -20.41 32.83
C TYR A 138 1.11 -21.69 32.14
N LEU A 139 2.16 -22.31 32.68
CA LEU A 139 2.76 -23.54 32.19
C LEU A 139 2.27 -24.70 33.05
N HIS A 140 1.91 -25.81 32.41
CA HIS A 140 1.60 -27.07 33.08
C HIS A 140 2.24 -28.25 32.35
N SER A 141 3.02 -29.05 33.07
CA SER A 141 3.60 -30.30 32.59
C SER A 141 2.96 -31.46 33.33
N GLY A 142 2.68 -32.55 32.61
CA GLY A 142 2.03 -33.74 33.14
C GLY A 142 2.62 -35.02 32.59
N LEU A 143 2.67 -36.04 33.44
CA LEU A 143 3.04 -37.41 33.10
C LEU A 143 1.79 -38.28 32.98
N GLY A 144 1.80 -39.19 32.02
CA GLY A 144 0.75 -40.16 31.79
C GLY A 144 0.69 -41.27 32.83
N ASP A 145 -0.30 -42.13 32.69
CA ASP A 145 -0.42 -43.35 33.49
C ASP A 145 0.63 -44.37 33.04
N LEU A 146 1.73 -44.44 33.78
CA LEU A 146 2.78 -45.43 33.62
C LEU A 146 2.61 -46.55 34.65
N PRO A 147 2.53 -47.82 34.23
CA PRO A 147 2.61 -48.96 35.15
C PRO A 147 3.84 -48.89 36.06
N GLU A 148 4.96 -48.41 35.51
CA GLU A 148 6.25 -48.21 36.19
C GLU A 148 6.17 -47.13 37.27
N ALA A 149 5.30 -46.12 37.12
CA ALA A 149 5.08 -45.11 38.16
C ALA A 149 4.37 -45.71 39.40
N SER A 150 3.55 -46.75 39.21
CA SER A 150 2.87 -47.46 40.30
C SER A 150 3.70 -48.59 40.92
N ASN A 151 4.74 -49.05 40.22
CA ASN A 151 5.55 -50.18 40.64
C ASN A 151 7.00 -50.02 40.12
N ALA A 152 7.81 -49.28 40.88
CA ALA A 152 9.18 -48.98 40.56
C ALA A 152 10.05 -50.25 40.52
N PHE A 153 11.12 -50.25 39.74
CA PHE A 153 12.11 -51.33 39.78
C PHE A 153 13.15 -51.10 40.87
N SER A 154 13.48 -52.17 41.60
CA SER A 154 14.66 -52.25 42.46
C SER A 154 15.59 -53.32 41.89
N GLY A 155 16.63 -52.88 41.17
CA GLY A 155 17.47 -53.77 40.36
C GLY A 155 16.67 -54.37 39.19
N ILE A 156 16.53 -55.69 39.16
CA ILE A 156 15.75 -56.42 38.13
C ILE A 156 14.34 -56.83 38.59
N ALA A 157 13.96 -56.51 39.83
CA ALA A 157 12.68 -56.90 40.42
C ALA A 157 11.76 -55.68 40.61
N LEU A 158 10.46 -55.90 40.49
CA LEU A 158 9.44 -54.91 40.82
C LEU A 158 9.35 -54.72 42.34
N SER A 159 9.40 -53.48 42.81
CA SER A 159 9.49 -53.12 44.23
C SER A 159 8.14 -53.17 44.97
N GLY A 160 7.03 -53.18 44.23
CA GLY A 160 5.67 -53.04 44.77
C GLY A 160 5.36 -51.64 45.30
N GLN A 161 6.27 -50.67 45.13
CA GLN A 161 6.14 -49.30 45.59
C GLN A 161 6.10 -48.34 44.39
N ALA A 162 5.33 -47.25 44.53
CA ALA A 162 5.31 -46.19 43.53
C ALA A 162 6.70 -45.54 43.42
N ASP A 163 7.12 -45.22 42.19
CA ASP A 163 8.39 -44.54 41.96
C ASP A 163 8.34 -43.13 42.55
N PRO A 164 9.19 -42.77 43.54
CA PRO A 164 9.21 -41.43 44.12
C PRO A 164 9.44 -40.33 43.07
N ALA A 165 10.13 -40.65 41.96
CA ALA A 165 10.39 -39.72 40.87
C ALA A 165 9.18 -39.47 39.97
N LEU A 166 8.25 -40.43 39.90
CA LEU A 166 7.03 -40.34 39.11
C LEU A 166 5.78 -40.15 40.00
N ALA A 167 5.96 -40.05 41.32
CA ALA A 167 4.89 -39.89 42.29
C ALA A 167 4.10 -38.58 42.09
N ARG A 168 4.80 -37.49 41.77
CA ARG A 168 4.16 -36.24 41.35
C ARG A 168 3.93 -36.27 39.85
N ARG A 169 2.67 -36.36 39.44
CA ARG A 169 2.27 -36.49 38.04
C ARG A 169 2.11 -35.18 37.28
N GLY A 170 2.22 -34.04 37.96
CA GLY A 170 2.07 -32.74 37.33
C GLY A 170 2.77 -31.60 38.06
N GLN A 171 3.27 -30.65 37.29
CA GLN A 171 3.96 -29.45 37.78
C GLN A 171 3.48 -28.24 36.99
N SER A 172 3.29 -27.11 37.68
CA SER A 172 2.89 -25.85 37.04
C SER A 172 3.83 -24.72 37.41
N ALA A 173 3.96 -23.76 36.50
CA ALA A 173 4.79 -22.58 36.69
C ALA A 173 4.17 -21.36 36.01
N LEU A 174 4.51 -20.17 36.53
CA LEU A 174 4.20 -18.90 35.86
C LEU A 174 5.42 -18.43 35.09
N ASP A 175 5.18 -17.91 33.90
CA ASP A 175 6.23 -17.51 32.97
C ASP A 175 5.87 -16.22 32.24
N ALA A 176 6.86 -15.56 31.64
CA ALA A 176 6.66 -14.33 30.89
C ALA A 176 7.66 -14.16 29.73
N ASP A 177 7.15 -13.57 28.65
CA ASP A 177 7.93 -13.17 27.49
C ASP A 177 7.80 -11.67 27.23
N VAL A 178 8.82 -11.09 26.60
CA VAL A 178 8.83 -9.69 26.16
C VAL A 178 9.33 -9.62 24.73
N GLY A 179 8.73 -8.73 23.93
CA GLY A 179 9.07 -8.54 22.53
C GLY A 179 9.15 -7.09 22.12
N LEU A 180 10.01 -6.81 21.14
CA LEU A 180 10.12 -5.55 20.42
C LEU A 180 10.08 -5.83 18.91
N LEU A 181 9.43 -4.95 18.16
CA LEU A 181 9.40 -4.99 16.71
C LEU A 181 9.55 -3.57 16.18
N TRP A 182 10.58 -3.34 15.38
CA TRP A 182 10.88 -2.03 14.80
C TRP A 182 10.81 -2.10 13.28
N ARG A 183 9.93 -1.28 12.69
CA ARG A 183 9.77 -1.09 11.24
C ARG A 183 10.49 0.20 10.83
N LEU A 184 11.81 0.10 10.62
CA LEU A 184 12.67 1.26 10.31
C LEU A 184 12.25 1.99 9.03
N ALA A 185 11.74 1.22 8.05
CA ALA A 185 11.15 1.74 6.82
C ALA A 185 10.05 0.79 6.35
N ARG A 186 9.34 1.15 5.27
CA ARG A 186 8.30 0.26 4.68
C ARG A 186 8.83 -1.13 4.30
N GLN A 187 10.14 -1.27 4.11
CA GLN A 187 10.79 -2.48 3.61
C GLN A 187 11.64 -3.22 4.65
N TYR A 188 12.01 -2.60 5.77
CA TYR A 188 12.96 -3.18 6.72
C TYR A 188 12.34 -3.31 8.10
N SER A 189 12.47 -4.48 8.70
CA SER A 189 12.08 -4.70 10.09
C SER A 189 13.12 -5.46 10.90
N VAL A 190 13.22 -5.10 12.17
CA VAL A 190 14.07 -5.75 13.18
C VAL A 190 13.16 -6.22 14.30
N GLY A 191 13.32 -7.47 14.72
CA GLY A 191 12.57 -8.05 15.83
C GLY A 191 13.49 -8.55 16.92
N LEU A 192 13.06 -8.37 18.17
CA LEU A 192 13.72 -8.93 19.35
C LEU A 192 12.66 -9.63 20.20
N GLN A 193 12.99 -10.81 20.72
CA GLN A 193 12.16 -11.52 21.69
C GLN A 193 13.04 -12.10 22.79
N ALA A 194 12.58 -11.95 24.03
CA ALA A 194 13.11 -12.67 25.18
C ALA A 194 11.98 -13.57 25.73
N MET A 195 12.19 -14.88 25.66
CA MET A 195 11.26 -15.88 26.20
C MET A 195 11.80 -16.42 27.53
N HIS A 196 10.88 -16.82 28.41
CA HIS A 196 11.22 -17.34 29.73
C HIS A 196 11.98 -16.36 30.62
N VAL A 197 11.57 -15.08 30.61
CA VAL A 197 12.24 -14.00 31.35
C VAL A 197 12.40 -14.31 32.85
N PRO A 198 11.39 -14.87 33.56
CA PRO A 198 11.52 -15.25 34.96
C PRO A 198 12.35 -16.53 35.21
N GLN A 199 12.69 -17.29 34.16
CA GLN A 199 13.36 -18.60 34.23
C GLN A 199 12.74 -19.54 35.27
N PRO A 200 11.44 -19.86 35.15
CA PRO A 200 10.71 -20.62 36.16
C PRO A 200 11.27 -22.03 36.34
N ASN A 201 11.12 -22.57 37.55
CA ASN A 201 11.45 -23.96 37.86
C ASN A 201 10.27 -24.88 37.51
N VAL A 202 10.49 -25.83 36.62
CA VAL A 202 9.51 -26.82 36.14
C VAL A 202 9.81 -28.24 36.61
N ALA A 203 10.71 -28.41 37.58
CA ALA A 203 11.02 -29.72 38.14
C ALA A 203 9.79 -30.39 38.79
N PHE A 204 9.58 -31.68 38.51
CA PHE A 204 8.51 -32.48 39.10
C PHE A 204 8.76 -32.81 40.58
N GLN A 205 10.02 -32.98 40.99
CA GLN A 205 10.35 -33.31 42.38
C GLN A 205 10.58 -32.05 43.22
N ALA A 206 10.03 -32.05 44.44
CA ALA A 206 10.32 -31.01 45.42
C ALA A 206 11.81 -31.05 45.80
N GLY A 207 12.46 -29.88 45.80
CA GLY A 207 13.89 -29.76 46.10
C GLY A 207 14.83 -29.94 44.90
N GLN A 208 14.32 -30.39 43.74
CA GLN A 208 15.08 -30.39 42.49
C GLN A 208 14.89 -29.08 41.72
N THR A 209 15.85 -28.79 40.83
CA THR A 209 15.86 -27.57 40.01
C THR A 209 16.01 -27.90 38.54
N ASP A 210 14.98 -27.57 37.78
CA ASP A 210 14.97 -27.57 36.32
C ASP A 210 14.39 -26.23 35.84
N ARG A 211 15.26 -25.25 35.66
CA ARG A 211 14.86 -23.90 35.26
C ARG A 211 14.86 -23.77 33.76
N LEU A 212 13.78 -23.23 33.21
CA LEU A 212 13.72 -22.88 31.79
C LEU A 212 14.78 -21.82 31.49
N PRO A 213 15.64 -22.02 30.47
CA PRO A 213 16.66 -21.06 30.12
C PRO A 213 16.02 -19.84 29.44
N LEU A 214 16.57 -18.65 29.72
CA LEU A 214 16.25 -17.45 28.94
C LEU A 214 16.65 -17.68 27.48
N LEU A 215 15.66 -17.62 26.58
CA LEU A 215 15.86 -17.73 25.14
C LEU A 215 15.74 -16.33 24.51
N LEU A 216 16.82 -15.89 23.89
CA LEU A 216 16.88 -14.63 23.17
C LEU A 216 16.82 -14.89 21.67
N LYS A 217 15.90 -14.22 20.98
CA LYS A 217 15.76 -14.27 19.53
C LYS A 217 15.91 -12.88 18.94
N THR A 218 16.73 -12.76 17.90
CA THR A 218 16.96 -11.51 17.16
C THR A 218 16.75 -11.79 15.69
N GLY A 219 15.88 -11.01 15.05
CA GLY A 219 15.57 -11.15 13.63
C GLY A 219 15.76 -9.87 12.84
N PHE A 220 16.11 -10.02 11.57
CA PHE A 220 16.08 -8.96 10.56
C PHE A 220 15.26 -9.44 9.37
N ALA A 221 14.47 -8.55 8.78
CA ALA A 221 13.70 -8.86 7.58
C ALA A 221 13.72 -7.73 6.57
N TYR A 222 13.78 -8.14 5.30
CA TYR A 222 13.53 -7.31 4.13
C TYR A 222 12.20 -7.72 3.49
N ARG A 223 11.30 -6.77 3.30
CA ARG A 223 9.95 -6.95 2.76
C ARG A 223 9.80 -6.13 1.48
N SER A 224 9.36 -6.80 0.44
CA SER A 224 8.84 -6.21 -0.80
C SER A 224 7.32 -6.40 -0.84
N LEU A 225 6.67 -5.94 -1.91
CA LEU A 225 5.22 -6.04 -2.09
C LEU A 225 4.71 -7.49 -2.05
N LEU A 226 5.50 -8.45 -2.56
CA LEU A 226 5.12 -9.85 -2.70
C LEU A 226 6.08 -10.83 -2.03
N SER A 227 7.17 -10.34 -1.45
CA SER A 227 8.23 -11.19 -0.93
C SER A 227 8.72 -10.72 0.41
N SER A 228 9.15 -11.65 1.25
CA SER A 228 9.98 -11.33 2.41
C SER A 228 11.18 -12.26 2.49
N LEU A 229 12.30 -11.70 2.94
CA LEU A 229 13.52 -12.42 3.30
C LEU A 229 13.76 -12.15 4.78
N VAL A 230 14.07 -13.19 5.54
CA VAL A 230 14.25 -13.11 7.00
C VAL A 230 15.50 -13.86 7.39
N ALA A 231 16.26 -13.28 8.32
CA ALA A 231 17.35 -13.95 9.03
C ALA A 231 17.11 -13.81 10.54
N GLN A 232 17.37 -14.87 11.30
CA GLN A 232 17.15 -14.90 12.73
C GLN A 232 18.29 -15.64 13.44
N VAL A 233 18.67 -15.14 14.61
CA VAL A 233 19.60 -15.78 15.53
C VAL A 233 18.89 -16.01 16.86
N ASP A 234 18.94 -17.25 17.35
CA ASP A 234 18.42 -17.64 18.65
C ASP A 234 19.57 -18.09 19.55
N THR A 235 19.54 -17.73 20.83
CA THR A 235 20.54 -18.19 21.80
C THR A 235 19.94 -18.42 23.18
N GLN A 236 20.37 -19.50 23.82
CA GLN A 236 19.98 -19.86 25.19
C GLN A 236 21.12 -20.57 25.92
N ARG A 237 20.99 -20.70 27.24
CA ARG A 237 21.93 -21.50 28.04
C ARG A 237 21.66 -22.99 27.81
N ALA A 238 22.71 -23.74 27.52
CA ALA A 238 22.64 -25.18 27.32
C ALA A 238 22.57 -25.96 28.65
N PRO A 239 21.96 -27.17 28.68
CA PRO A 239 21.97 -28.05 29.84
C PRO A 239 23.36 -28.35 30.42
N ASP A 240 24.37 -28.50 29.56
CA ASP A 240 25.78 -28.73 29.94
C ASP A 240 26.50 -27.48 30.51
N GLY A 241 25.79 -26.36 30.60
CA GLY A 241 26.34 -25.09 31.07
C GLY A 241 26.95 -24.22 29.98
N GLY A 242 27.08 -24.74 28.76
CA GLY A 242 27.50 -24.00 27.57
C GLY A 242 26.40 -23.08 27.02
N ARG A 243 26.51 -22.75 25.74
CA ARG A 243 25.56 -21.89 25.03
C ARG A 243 25.07 -22.55 23.77
N ASP A 244 23.75 -22.69 23.65
CA ASP A 244 23.11 -23.12 22.43
C ASP A 244 22.82 -21.93 21.53
N GLY A 245 22.94 -22.19 20.23
CA GLY A 245 22.71 -21.19 19.19
C GLY A 245 22.03 -21.82 17.98
N ARG A 246 21.08 -21.09 17.39
CA ARG A 246 20.45 -21.42 16.10
C ARG A 246 20.52 -20.20 15.21
N PHE A 247 20.91 -20.39 13.96
CA PHE A 247 20.80 -19.40 12.91
C PHE A 247 19.83 -19.93 11.85
N SER A 248 18.82 -19.13 11.55
CA SER A 248 17.76 -19.47 10.60
C SER A 248 17.67 -18.41 9.51
N VAL A 249 17.50 -18.83 8.27
CA VAL A 249 17.15 -17.97 7.14
C VAL A 249 15.87 -18.49 6.49
N GLY A 250 15.03 -17.56 6.03
CA GLY A 250 13.75 -17.86 5.43
C GLY A 250 13.42 -16.90 4.30
N ALA A 251 12.73 -17.42 3.28
CA ALA A 251 12.21 -16.65 2.17
C ALA A 251 10.73 -16.98 1.96
N GLU A 252 9.92 -15.96 1.70
CA GLU A 252 8.50 -16.05 1.38
C GLU A 252 8.23 -15.33 0.07
N ARG A 253 7.41 -15.95 -0.78
CA ARG A 253 6.86 -15.33 -1.99
C ARG A 253 5.37 -15.59 -2.07
N TRP A 254 4.59 -14.52 -2.18
CA TRP A 254 3.18 -14.56 -2.53
C TRP A 254 3.01 -14.39 -4.04
N PHE A 255 2.10 -15.20 -4.60
CA PHE A 255 1.70 -15.25 -5.99
C PHE A 255 0.21 -14.87 -6.06
N PRO A 256 -0.10 -13.62 -6.43
CA PRO A 256 -1.47 -13.17 -6.53
C PRO A 256 -2.22 -13.89 -7.66
N ARG A 257 -3.34 -14.53 -7.30
CA ARG A 257 -4.39 -15.18 -8.13
C ARG A 257 -4.06 -16.50 -8.85
N LEU A 258 -4.63 -17.59 -8.31
CA LEU A 258 -5.55 -18.48 -9.04
C LEU A 258 -6.99 -18.15 -8.58
N LEU A 259 -7.84 -17.64 -9.49
CA LEU A 259 -9.30 -17.48 -9.41
C LEU A 259 -9.94 -16.71 -8.22
N VAL A 260 -9.63 -17.00 -6.95
CA VAL A 260 -10.33 -16.44 -5.75
C VAL A 260 -9.38 -16.07 -4.58
N GLY A 261 -8.15 -16.59 -4.56
CA GLY A 261 -7.20 -16.39 -3.46
C GLY A 261 -5.76 -16.21 -3.91
N GLU A 262 -4.88 -16.06 -2.92
CA GLU A 262 -3.43 -15.91 -3.10
C GLU A 262 -2.73 -17.18 -2.68
N PHE A 263 -1.75 -17.60 -3.48
CA PHE A 263 -0.86 -18.71 -3.15
C PHE A 263 0.47 -18.18 -2.62
N GLY A 264 1.02 -18.80 -1.59
CA GLY A 264 2.32 -18.45 -1.03
C GLY A 264 3.23 -19.67 -1.04
N ALA A 265 4.48 -19.48 -1.42
CA ALA A 265 5.53 -20.48 -1.26
C ALA A 265 6.64 -19.95 -0.35
N ARG A 266 7.22 -20.84 0.44
CA ARG A 266 8.28 -20.55 1.40
C ARG A 266 9.35 -21.62 1.38
N GLY A 267 10.56 -21.20 1.69
CA GLY A 267 11.67 -22.08 2.00
C GLY A 267 12.49 -21.51 3.14
N GLY A 268 13.07 -22.38 3.95
CA GLY A 268 13.94 -21.98 5.03
C GLY A 268 15.05 -23.00 5.28
N PHE A 269 16.10 -22.53 5.94
CA PHE A 269 17.21 -23.35 6.37
C PHE A 269 17.67 -22.88 7.74
N ALA A 270 17.98 -23.83 8.63
CA ALA A 270 18.61 -23.55 9.91
C ALA A 270 19.82 -24.43 10.17
N VAL A 271 20.79 -23.82 10.83
CA VAL A 271 21.94 -24.48 11.43
C VAL A 271 22.03 -24.11 12.90
N GLY A 272 22.47 -25.03 13.74
CA GLY A 272 22.63 -24.75 15.15
C GLY A 272 23.63 -25.66 15.83
N THR A 273 23.76 -25.47 17.14
CA THR A 273 24.49 -26.38 18.02
C THR A 273 23.84 -27.77 18.03
N ARG A 274 24.56 -28.77 18.57
CA ARG A 274 24.11 -30.18 18.62
C ARG A 274 23.77 -30.79 17.26
N GLU A 275 24.62 -30.52 16.28
CA GLU A 275 24.49 -31.03 14.90
C GLU A 275 23.18 -30.67 14.20
N ARG A 276 22.44 -29.68 14.73
CA ARG A 276 21.15 -29.28 14.20
C ARG A 276 21.33 -28.68 12.82
N ARG A 277 20.73 -29.32 11.82
CA ARG A 277 20.62 -28.82 10.45
C ARG A 277 19.20 -29.15 9.98
N GLU A 278 18.49 -28.18 9.46
CA GLU A 278 17.09 -28.34 9.06
C GLU A 278 16.82 -27.59 7.76
N ALA A 279 16.15 -28.23 6.82
CA ALA A 279 15.59 -27.59 5.63
C ALA A 279 14.07 -27.62 5.70
N THR A 280 13.42 -26.51 5.38
CA THR A 280 11.96 -26.40 5.45
C THR A 280 11.39 -25.87 4.15
N ALA A 281 10.17 -26.30 3.84
CA ALA A 281 9.38 -25.81 2.73
C ALA A 281 7.94 -25.61 3.18
N GLY A 282 7.29 -24.56 2.70
CA GLY A 282 5.92 -24.24 3.09
C GLY A 282 5.08 -23.73 1.93
N LEU A 283 3.81 -24.12 1.93
CA LEU A 283 2.80 -23.64 1.00
C LEU A 283 1.65 -23.01 1.78
N SER A 284 1.11 -21.93 1.25
CA SER A 284 -0.06 -21.25 1.80
C SER A 284 -1.08 -20.98 0.72
N TYR A 285 -2.34 -21.10 1.09
CA TYR A 285 -3.44 -20.55 0.34
C TYR A 285 -4.24 -19.62 1.25
N ARG A 286 -4.41 -18.36 0.84
CA ARG A 286 -5.18 -17.40 1.62
C ARG A 286 -6.21 -16.65 0.78
N THR A 287 -7.32 -16.35 1.41
CA THR A 287 -8.39 -15.47 0.94
C THR A 287 -8.47 -14.26 1.88
N ARG A 288 -9.47 -13.38 1.69
CA ARG A 288 -9.70 -12.23 2.58
C ARG A 288 -10.03 -12.60 4.04
N ARG A 289 -10.48 -13.83 4.29
CA ARG A 289 -10.94 -14.29 5.61
C ARG A 289 -10.30 -15.60 6.07
N LEU A 290 -10.05 -16.53 5.17
CA LEU A 290 -9.50 -17.86 5.48
C LEU A 290 -8.07 -17.99 4.95
N GLY A 291 -7.16 -18.49 5.78
CA GLY A 291 -5.84 -18.97 5.39
C GLY A 291 -5.66 -20.43 5.75
N VAL A 292 -5.05 -21.20 4.85
CA VAL A 292 -4.65 -22.59 5.07
C VAL A 292 -3.18 -22.69 4.72
N ASP A 293 -2.39 -23.17 5.67
CA ASP A 293 -0.94 -23.24 5.56
C ASP A 293 -0.47 -24.67 5.83
N TYR A 294 0.50 -25.13 5.05
CA TYR A 294 1.19 -26.39 5.24
C TYR A 294 2.69 -26.15 5.22
N ALA A 295 3.42 -26.79 6.14
CA ALA A 295 4.86 -26.78 6.14
C ALA A 295 5.42 -28.17 6.40
N PHE A 296 6.53 -28.43 5.74
CA PHE A 296 7.34 -29.62 5.88
C PHE A 296 8.74 -29.21 6.34
N GLY A 297 9.28 -29.90 7.34
CA GLY A 297 10.64 -29.71 7.84
C GLY A 297 11.41 -31.02 7.83
N MET A 298 12.54 -31.03 7.13
CA MET A 298 13.44 -32.18 7.06
C MET A 298 14.66 -31.92 7.96
N PRO A 299 14.87 -32.72 9.02
CA PRO A 299 16.13 -32.71 9.74
C PRO A 299 17.21 -33.31 8.83
N LEU A 300 18.29 -32.57 8.64
CA LEU A 300 19.49 -32.97 7.88
C LEU A 300 20.66 -33.36 8.81
N GLY A 301 20.46 -33.23 10.12
CA GLY A 301 21.42 -33.60 11.16
C GLY A 301 20.72 -33.75 12.51
N GLY A 302 21.31 -34.54 13.41
CA GLY A 302 20.80 -34.83 14.75
C GLY A 302 19.76 -35.96 14.83
N VAL A 303 18.80 -36.02 13.90
CA VAL A 303 17.77 -37.09 13.86
C VAL A 303 17.90 -37.90 12.58
N GLU A 304 18.37 -39.14 12.72
CA GLU A 304 18.48 -40.09 11.60
C GLU A 304 17.14 -40.83 11.39
N THR A 305 16.86 -41.27 10.16
CA THR A 305 15.72 -42.14 9.78
C THR A 305 14.29 -41.58 9.91
N ALA A 306 14.10 -40.33 10.33
CA ALA A 306 12.77 -39.72 10.35
C ALA A 306 12.33 -39.22 8.95
N ALA A 307 11.04 -39.35 8.64
CA ALA A 307 10.41 -38.82 7.42
C ALA A 307 10.13 -37.30 7.48
N GLY A 308 10.65 -36.61 8.50
CA GLY A 308 10.46 -35.17 8.70
C GLY A 308 9.23 -34.81 9.52
N SER A 309 9.03 -33.51 9.71
CA SER A 309 7.96 -32.91 10.50
C SER A 309 6.91 -32.28 9.58
N HIS A 310 5.64 -32.57 9.85
CA HIS A 310 4.50 -32.10 9.07
C HIS A 310 3.64 -31.16 9.90
N ARG A 311 3.32 -29.99 9.35
CA ARG A 311 2.61 -28.92 10.05
C ARG A 311 1.45 -28.42 9.20
N VAL A 312 0.26 -28.38 9.78
CA VAL A 312 -0.95 -27.82 9.15
C VAL A 312 -1.49 -26.72 10.03
N ALA A 313 -1.85 -25.59 9.44
CA ALA A 313 -2.45 -24.49 10.16
C ALA A 313 -3.63 -23.89 9.38
N VAL A 314 -4.62 -23.43 10.14
CA VAL A 314 -5.79 -22.71 9.62
C VAL A 314 -5.90 -21.40 10.36
N SER A 315 -6.12 -20.31 9.62
CA SER A 315 -6.32 -18.98 10.18
C SER A 315 -7.58 -18.32 9.64
N PHE A 316 -8.25 -17.57 10.51
CA PHE A 316 -9.43 -16.79 10.20
C PHE A 316 -9.20 -15.32 10.55
N ARG A 317 -9.55 -14.41 9.64
CA ARG A 317 -9.51 -12.96 9.84
C ARG A 317 -10.93 -12.41 9.81
N PHE A 318 -11.33 -11.74 10.88
CA PHE A 318 -12.67 -11.16 11.03
C PHE A 318 -12.70 -9.71 10.52
N GLY A 319 -13.88 -9.18 10.20
CA GLY A 319 -14.06 -7.81 9.69
C GLY A 319 -13.93 -7.66 8.17
N SER A 320 -14.04 -6.43 7.66
CA SER A 320 -13.81 -6.06 6.26
C SER A 320 -12.32 -5.92 5.95
N SER A 321 -11.96 -5.88 4.65
CA SER A 321 -10.61 -5.49 4.23
C SER A 321 -10.27 -4.11 4.80
N THR A 322 -9.00 -3.92 5.13
CA THR A 322 -8.49 -2.62 5.56
C THR A 322 -8.03 -1.81 4.36
N GLU A 323 -7.89 -0.49 4.52
CA GLU A 323 -7.37 0.38 3.46
C GLU A 323 -5.98 -0.06 2.98
N SER A 324 -5.16 -0.65 3.86
CA SER A 324 -3.84 -1.19 3.53
C SER A 324 -3.92 -2.44 2.65
N ASP A 325 -4.83 -3.38 2.97
CA ASP A 325 -5.14 -4.56 2.16
C ASP A 325 -5.64 -4.15 0.76
N GLU A 326 -6.56 -3.18 0.69
CA GLU A 326 -7.15 -2.69 -0.57
C GLU A 326 -6.15 -1.94 -1.44
N SER A 327 -5.28 -1.13 -0.84
CA SER A 327 -4.21 -0.40 -1.55
C SER A 327 -3.21 -1.35 -2.20
N VAL A 328 -2.83 -2.42 -1.52
CA VAL A 328 -1.91 -3.44 -2.07
C VAL A 328 -2.58 -4.20 -3.21
N GLU A 329 -3.86 -4.59 -3.06
CA GLU A 329 -4.60 -5.27 -4.11
C GLU A 329 -4.71 -4.40 -5.38
N LEU A 330 -4.97 -3.09 -5.20
CA LEU A 330 -5.04 -2.10 -6.27
C LEU A 330 -3.71 -1.96 -7.03
N VAL A 331 -2.58 -1.82 -6.31
CA VAL A 331 -1.24 -1.75 -6.92
C VAL A 331 -0.93 -3.02 -7.70
N LEU A 332 -1.24 -4.19 -7.14
CA LEU A 332 -1.02 -5.48 -7.79
C LEU A 332 -1.89 -5.68 -9.03
N GLU A 333 -3.11 -5.14 -9.04
CA GLU A 333 -3.99 -5.14 -10.21
C GLU A 333 -3.47 -4.21 -11.31
N ALA A 334 -3.07 -2.99 -10.95
CA ALA A 334 -2.46 -2.03 -11.87
C ALA A 334 -1.18 -2.59 -12.54
N MET A 335 -0.28 -3.21 -11.76
CA MET A 335 0.94 -3.83 -12.27
C MET A 335 0.65 -4.98 -13.27
N ARG A 336 -0.45 -5.72 -13.08
CA ARG A 336 -0.83 -6.83 -13.98
C ARG A 336 -1.32 -6.33 -15.33
N HIS A 337 -2.17 -5.31 -15.33
CA HIS A 337 -2.64 -4.70 -16.57
C HIS A 337 -1.48 -4.06 -17.36
N LEU A 338 -0.57 -3.38 -16.67
CA LEU A 338 0.68 -2.89 -17.26
C LEU A 338 1.52 -4.03 -17.87
N LYS A 339 1.68 -5.16 -17.17
CA LYS A 339 2.45 -6.31 -17.67
C LYS A 339 1.80 -7.00 -18.89
N ARG A 340 0.48 -6.91 -19.04
CA ARG A 340 -0.27 -7.47 -20.18
C ARG A 340 -0.40 -6.51 -21.36
N GLY A 341 0.13 -5.28 -21.25
CA GLY A 341 -0.07 -4.24 -22.26
C GLY A 341 -1.52 -3.78 -22.36
N GLU A 342 -2.35 -4.09 -21.36
CA GLU A 342 -3.76 -3.72 -21.30
C GLU A 342 -3.89 -2.41 -20.52
N SER A 343 -4.63 -1.44 -21.07
CA SER A 343 -5.12 -0.30 -20.29
C SER A 343 -6.00 -0.84 -19.16
N ALA A 344 -5.59 -0.67 -17.90
CA ALA A 344 -6.30 -1.26 -16.76
C ALA A 344 -7.82 -0.92 -16.77
N PRO A 345 -8.73 -1.90 -16.57
CA PRO A 345 -10.14 -1.67 -16.34
C PRO A 345 -10.37 -1.24 -14.88
N LEU A 346 -9.65 -0.21 -14.43
CA LEU A 346 -9.88 0.47 -13.16
C LEU A 346 -11.30 1.07 -13.07
N VAL A 347 -11.98 1.19 -14.21
CA VAL A 347 -13.35 1.69 -14.38
C VAL A 347 -14.44 0.75 -13.83
N ARG A 348 -14.20 -0.56 -13.70
CA ARG A 348 -15.27 -1.52 -13.34
C ARG A 348 -15.44 -1.79 -11.84
N ILE A 349 -14.40 -1.58 -11.02
CA ILE A 349 -14.44 -1.88 -9.58
C ILE A 349 -15.03 -0.71 -8.76
N LEU A 350 -14.96 0.52 -9.28
CA LEU A 350 -15.47 1.74 -8.62
C LEU A 350 -16.92 2.07 -9.00
N GLY A 351 -17.72 1.08 -9.41
CA GLY A 351 -19.10 1.25 -9.87
C GLY A 351 -20.11 1.77 -8.83
N ARG A 352 -19.66 2.23 -7.66
CA ARG A 352 -20.41 3.15 -6.80
C ARG A 352 -19.86 4.55 -7.05
N GLY A 353 -20.58 5.35 -7.83
CA GLY A 353 -20.20 6.73 -8.08
C GLY A 353 -19.95 7.51 -6.79
N LEU A 354 -19.01 8.45 -6.85
CA LEU A 354 -18.63 9.33 -5.75
C LEU A 354 -19.86 10.08 -5.19
N SER A 355 -19.99 10.14 -3.87
CA SER A 355 -20.99 10.99 -3.22
C SER A 355 -20.73 12.48 -3.53
N VAL A 356 -21.72 13.35 -3.36
CA VAL A 356 -21.57 14.80 -3.58
C VAL A 356 -20.43 15.38 -2.72
N GLY A 357 -20.29 14.93 -1.48
CA GLY A 357 -19.18 15.33 -0.60
C GLY A 357 -17.81 14.83 -1.08
N GLN A 358 -17.74 13.62 -1.64
CA GLN A 358 -16.50 13.07 -2.21
C GLN A 358 -16.11 13.76 -3.52
N LYS A 359 -17.09 14.20 -4.32
CA LYS A 359 -16.82 15.01 -5.53
C LYS A 359 -16.30 16.39 -5.16
N ALA A 360 -16.90 17.05 -4.16
CA ALA A 360 -16.44 18.36 -3.69
C ALA A 360 -15.01 18.30 -3.14
N ALA A 361 -14.72 17.29 -2.30
CA ALA A 361 -13.38 17.10 -1.75
C ALA A 361 -12.34 16.69 -2.84
N LEU A 362 -12.74 15.93 -3.86
CA LEU A 362 -11.88 15.66 -5.02
C LEU A 362 -11.55 16.94 -5.79
N GLU A 363 -12.55 17.77 -6.08
CA GLU A 363 -12.37 19.04 -6.78
C GLU A 363 -11.47 20.00 -5.98
N GLU A 364 -11.61 20.04 -4.67
CA GLU A 364 -10.77 20.81 -3.74
C GLU A 364 -9.31 20.35 -3.79
N LEU A 365 -9.04 19.04 -3.66
CA LEU A 365 -7.67 18.50 -3.74
C LEU A 365 -7.02 18.77 -5.10
N LEU A 366 -7.78 18.65 -6.19
CA LEU A 366 -7.29 18.98 -7.53
C LEU A 366 -7.03 20.48 -7.70
N ALA A 367 -7.83 21.35 -7.07
CA ALA A 367 -7.62 22.80 -7.09
C ALA A 367 -6.37 23.20 -6.29
N GLU A 368 -6.18 22.63 -5.10
CA GLU A 368 -4.98 22.84 -4.29
C GLU A 368 -3.71 22.37 -5.02
N GLY A 369 -3.76 21.17 -5.63
CA GLY A 369 -2.65 20.64 -6.43
C GLY A 369 -2.29 21.59 -7.58
N ARG A 370 -3.28 22.10 -8.32
CA ARG A 370 -3.06 23.11 -9.38
C ARG A 370 -2.43 24.41 -8.83
N ALA A 371 -2.87 24.88 -7.67
CA ALA A 371 -2.30 26.08 -7.06
C ALA A 371 -0.82 25.87 -6.67
N LEU A 372 -0.47 24.71 -6.14
CA LEU A 372 0.90 24.34 -5.79
C LEU A 372 1.80 24.18 -7.02
N GLU A 373 1.26 23.62 -8.11
CA GLU A 373 1.95 23.57 -9.42
C GLU A 373 2.33 24.97 -9.90
N GLN A 374 1.41 25.93 -9.83
CA GLN A 374 1.65 27.34 -10.20
C GLN A 374 2.64 28.06 -9.27
N GLN A 375 2.80 27.57 -8.03
CA GLN A 375 3.80 28.07 -7.09
C GLN A 375 5.18 27.41 -7.28
N GLY A 376 5.31 26.46 -8.21
CA GLY A 376 6.55 25.70 -8.42
C GLY A 376 6.84 24.70 -7.31
N ARG A 377 5.84 24.28 -6.50
CA ARG A 377 5.97 23.33 -5.39
C ARG A 377 5.45 21.95 -5.82
N TYR A 378 6.24 21.27 -6.64
CA TYR A 378 5.82 20.05 -7.34
C TYR A 378 5.66 18.82 -6.44
N LEU A 379 6.49 18.68 -5.40
CA LEU A 379 6.35 17.56 -4.45
C LEU A 379 5.04 17.64 -3.66
N GLU A 380 4.68 18.83 -3.18
CA GLU A 380 3.43 19.02 -2.44
C GLU A 380 2.21 18.92 -3.35
N ALA A 381 2.33 19.38 -4.60
CA ALA A 381 1.31 19.14 -5.61
C ALA A 381 1.10 17.64 -5.86
N LEU A 382 2.18 16.84 -5.85
CA LEU A 382 2.10 15.38 -6.00
C LEU A 382 1.35 14.74 -4.83
N ASP A 383 1.56 15.20 -3.60
CA ASP A 383 0.84 14.70 -2.42
C ASP A 383 -0.67 14.96 -2.55
N LYS A 384 -1.07 16.17 -2.97
CA LYS A 384 -2.48 16.52 -3.21
C LYS A 384 -3.08 15.70 -4.34
N LEU A 385 -2.34 15.49 -5.43
CA LEU A 385 -2.79 14.68 -6.55
C LEU A 385 -2.85 13.18 -6.19
N SER A 386 -1.97 12.70 -5.32
CA SER A 386 -2.00 11.34 -4.78
C SER A 386 -3.24 11.11 -3.92
N ALA A 387 -3.61 12.08 -3.09
CA ALA A 387 -4.85 12.05 -2.31
C ALA A 387 -6.09 12.14 -3.21
N ALA A 388 -6.06 12.94 -4.28
CA ALA A 388 -7.14 12.96 -5.28
C ALA A 388 -7.26 11.60 -6.00
N LEU A 389 -6.14 10.96 -6.33
CA LEU A 389 -6.11 9.66 -7.00
C LEU A 389 -6.60 8.52 -6.09
N SER A 390 -6.39 8.60 -4.77
CA SER A 390 -6.97 7.61 -3.84
C SER A 390 -8.49 7.73 -3.75
N MET A 391 -9.05 8.93 -3.99
CA MET A 391 -10.49 9.16 -4.03
C MET A 391 -11.14 8.78 -5.36
N ALA A 392 -10.50 9.08 -6.50
CA ALA A 392 -11.03 8.80 -7.84
C ALA A 392 -10.00 8.12 -8.77
N PRO A 393 -9.60 6.86 -8.50
CA PRO A 393 -8.50 6.23 -9.23
C PRO A 393 -8.77 5.89 -10.71
N ALA A 394 -10.01 6.07 -11.19
CA ALA A 394 -10.41 5.78 -12.57
C ALA A 394 -10.38 6.99 -13.53
N GLU A 395 -10.04 8.19 -13.06
CA GLU A 395 -9.98 9.36 -13.94
C GLU A 395 -8.68 9.38 -14.75
N LYS A 396 -8.78 9.08 -16.05
CA LYS A 396 -7.63 8.95 -16.96
C LYS A 396 -6.75 10.20 -16.99
N GLU A 397 -7.36 11.39 -16.87
CA GLU A 397 -6.65 12.67 -16.86
C GLU A 397 -5.84 12.86 -15.57
N VAL A 398 -6.41 12.52 -14.42
CA VAL A 398 -5.73 12.60 -13.11
C VAL A 398 -4.56 11.61 -13.04
N LEU A 399 -4.74 10.39 -13.52
CA LEU A 399 -3.68 9.37 -13.56
C LEU A 399 -2.54 9.76 -14.51
N ALA A 400 -2.86 10.27 -15.70
CA ALA A 400 -1.86 10.75 -16.65
C ALA A 400 -1.06 11.93 -16.08
N LYS A 401 -1.74 12.85 -15.39
CA LYS A 401 -1.12 13.97 -14.70
C LYS A 401 -0.23 13.52 -13.54
N TYR A 402 -0.67 12.50 -12.77
CA TYR A 402 0.11 11.93 -11.66
C TYR A 402 1.45 11.37 -12.12
N GLY A 403 1.47 10.58 -13.22
CA GLY A 403 2.73 10.05 -13.75
C GLY A 403 3.71 11.16 -14.16
N ARG A 404 3.20 12.21 -14.81
CA ARG A 404 3.99 13.37 -15.25
C ARG A 404 4.51 14.18 -14.05
N LEU A 405 3.65 14.44 -13.06
CA LEU A 405 4.00 15.18 -11.85
C LEU A 405 4.97 14.41 -10.96
N ASN A 406 4.82 13.09 -10.84
CA ASN A 406 5.75 12.24 -10.12
C ASN A 406 7.15 12.29 -10.75
N TYR A 407 7.25 12.20 -12.09
CA TYR A 407 8.54 12.34 -12.76
C TYR A 407 9.22 13.69 -12.46
N ILE A 408 8.45 14.79 -12.46
CA ILE A 408 8.96 16.12 -12.10
C ILE A 408 9.40 16.13 -10.64
N ALA A 409 8.52 15.79 -9.70
CA ALA A 409 8.75 15.93 -8.26
C ALA A 409 9.95 15.13 -7.75
N GLN A 410 10.26 13.98 -8.37
CA GLN A 410 11.41 13.15 -8.01
C GLN A 410 12.76 13.78 -8.39
N GLN A 411 12.78 14.69 -9.37
CA GLN A 411 14.01 15.31 -9.88
C GLN A 411 14.10 16.80 -9.52
N ILE A 412 12.95 17.49 -9.55
CA ILE A 412 12.78 18.92 -9.31
C ILE A 412 11.59 19.09 -8.34
N PRO A 413 11.81 18.92 -7.03
CA PRO A 413 10.73 18.97 -6.04
C PRO A 413 10.16 20.37 -5.85
N VAL A 414 10.99 21.41 -6.02
CA VAL A 414 10.60 22.81 -5.85
C VAL A 414 11.42 23.76 -6.74
N LEU A 415 10.79 24.82 -7.25
CA LEU A 415 11.44 25.95 -7.92
C LEU A 415 11.06 27.25 -7.19
N ALA A 416 11.73 27.53 -6.08
CA ALA A 416 11.36 28.62 -5.17
C ALA A 416 11.53 30.02 -5.79
N GLU A 417 12.47 30.18 -6.73
CA GLU A 417 12.85 31.47 -7.31
C GLU A 417 12.35 31.63 -8.75
N HIS A 418 11.40 30.81 -9.21
CA HIS A 418 10.85 30.88 -10.58
C HIS A 418 10.24 32.24 -10.96
N LYS A 419 9.95 33.11 -9.99
CA LYS A 419 9.44 34.47 -10.23
C LYS A 419 10.54 35.51 -10.43
N THR A 420 11.75 35.26 -9.93
CA THR A 420 12.85 36.22 -9.89
C THR A 420 14.03 35.79 -10.74
N ASP A 421 14.30 34.49 -10.84
CA ASP A 421 15.38 33.92 -11.63
C ASP A 421 14.90 33.53 -13.04
N PRO A 422 15.45 34.12 -14.12
CA PRO A 422 15.06 33.81 -15.50
C PRO A 422 15.24 32.34 -15.89
N LEU A 423 16.24 31.65 -15.33
CA LEU A 423 16.46 30.23 -15.60
C LEU A 423 15.34 29.38 -14.97
N GLN A 424 15.06 29.55 -13.68
CA GLN A 424 13.97 28.86 -13.01
C GLN A 424 12.60 29.23 -13.60
N ALA A 425 12.40 30.47 -14.06
CA ALA A 425 11.19 30.88 -14.76
C ALA A 425 10.98 30.06 -16.06
N ALA A 426 12.03 29.93 -16.87
CA ALA A 426 12.00 29.14 -18.10
C ALA A 426 11.81 27.64 -17.81
N MET A 427 12.46 27.11 -16.77
CA MET A 427 12.25 25.74 -16.30
C MET A 427 10.80 25.51 -15.88
N HIS A 428 10.26 26.37 -15.02
CA HIS A 428 8.88 26.29 -14.54
C HIS A 428 7.87 26.27 -15.69
N GLN A 429 8.03 27.15 -16.69
CA GLN A 429 7.20 27.18 -17.88
C GLN A 429 7.28 25.89 -18.72
N GLY A 430 8.47 25.30 -18.83
CA GLY A 430 8.65 24.01 -19.50
C GLY A 430 8.01 22.85 -18.74
N LEU A 431 8.13 22.84 -17.41
CA LEU A 431 7.52 21.83 -16.55
C LEU A 431 5.98 21.92 -16.54
N LEU A 432 5.40 23.13 -16.52
CA LEU A 432 3.96 23.32 -16.65
C LEU A 432 3.45 22.84 -18.02
N ALA A 433 4.20 23.09 -19.10
CA ALA A 433 3.87 22.54 -20.42
C ALA A 433 3.88 21.01 -20.42
N TYR A 434 4.83 20.38 -19.70
CA TYR A 434 4.86 18.93 -19.55
C TYR A 434 3.66 18.42 -18.74
N LEU A 435 3.30 19.06 -17.64
CA LEU A 435 2.11 18.72 -16.85
C LEU A 435 0.81 18.85 -17.65
N ALA A 436 0.76 19.82 -18.59
CA ALA A 436 -0.37 20.03 -19.48
C ALA A 436 -0.40 19.06 -20.69
N GLY A 437 0.51 18.10 -20.78
CA GLY A 437 0.57 17.15 -21.90
C GLY A 437 1.18 17.69 -23.19
N LYS A 438 1.78 18.90 -23.16
CA LYS A 438 2.35 19.58 -24.33
C LYS A 438 3.83 19.25 -24.47
N ASP A 439 4.15 18.00 -24.80
CA ASP A 439 5.52 17.45 -24.77
C ASP A 439 6.52 18.20 -25.67
N ASP A 440 6.11 18.56 -26.89
CA ASP A 440 6.96 19.33 -27.82
C ASP A 440 7.31 20.72 -27.25
N LEU A 441 6.34 21.36 -26.59
CA LEU A 441 6.52 22.67 -25.95
C LEU A 441 7.38 22.57 -24.70
N ALA A 442 7.22 21.49 -23.92
CA ALA A 442 8.01 21.23 -22.73
C ALA A 442 9.50 21.06 -23.07
N VAL A 443 9.81 20.19 -24.03
CA VAL A 443 11.19 19.92 -24.44
C VAL A 443 11.85 21.16 -25.05
N SER A 444 11.13 21.92 -25.87
CA SER A 444 11.66 23.16 -26.44
C SER A 444 11.92 24.25 -25.39
N ARG A 445 11.00 24.46 -24.44
CA ARG A 445 11.17 25.43 -23.34
C ARG A 445 12.27 25.03 -22.37
N LEU A 446 12.39 23.75 -22.03
CA LEU A 446 13.47 23.27 -21.16
C LEU A 446 14.84 23.32 -21.87
N ALA A 447 14.88 23.07 -23.19
CA ALA A 447 16.09 23.29 -23.98
C ALA A 447 16.47 24.78 -24.02
N ALA A 448 15.49 25.69 -24.12
CA ALA A 448 15.72 27.13 -24.01
C ALA A 448 16.22 27.54 -22.61
N ALA A 449 15.68 26.94 -21.54
CA ALA A 449 16.19 27.15 -20.19
C ALA A 449 17.66 26.71 -20.07
N LEU A 450 18.01 25.53 -20.60
CA LEU A 450 19.39 25.03 -20.60
C LEU A 450 20.35 25.95 -21.36
N ARG A 451 19.88 26.69 -22.37
CA ARG A 451 20.66 27.69 -23.09
C ARG A 451 20.99 28.93 -22.25
N LEU A 452 20.15 29.29 -21.28
CA LEU A 452 20.44 30.40 -20.36
C LEU A 452 21.61 30.07 -19.43
N LYS A 453 21.81 28.79 -19.11
CA LYS A 453 22.95 28.30 -18.33
C LYS A 453 23.54 27.03 -18.95
N PRO A 454 24.36 27.18 -20.02
CA PRO A 454 25.01 26.04 -20.66
C PRO A 454 25.85 25.26 -19.64
N GLY A 455 25.72 23.93 -19.63
CA GLY A 455 26.42 23.06 -18.67
C GLY A 455 25.69 22.84 -17.35
N TYR A 456 24.43 23.27 -17.20
CA TYR A 456 23.59 22.89 -16.06
C TYR A 456 23.20 21.40 -16.14
N LYS A 457 24.03 20.55 -15.53
CA LYS A 457 23.98 19.10 -15.67
C LYS A 457 22.64 18.51 -15.23
N GLU A 458 22.06 19.04 -14.16
CA GLU A 458 20.80 18.58 -13.59
C GLU A 458 19.64 18.74 -14.60
N LEU A 459 19.59 19.89 -15.28
CA LEU A 459 18.58 20.16 -16.30
C LEU A 459 18.84 19.36 -17.59
N ASP A 460 20.10 19.19 -18.01
CA ASP A 460 20.44 18.39 -19.19
C ASP A 460 20.10 16.90 -18.99
N VAL A 461 20.37 16.34 -17.80
CA VAL A 461 19.97 14.97 -17.43
C VAL A 461 18.45 14.84 -17.38
N PHE A 462 17.75 15.80 -16.75
CA PHE A 462 16.29 15.81 -16.71
C PHE A 462 15.68 15.84 -18.11
N LEU A 463 16.24 16.68 -18.99
CA LEU A 463 15.80 16.82 -20.38
C LEU A 463 16.03 15.53 -21.16
N ALA A 464 17.21 14.91 -21.05
CA ALA A 464 17.50 13.63 -21.70
C ALA A 464 16.53 12.51 -21.26
N GLY A 465 16.19 12.46 -19.97
CA GLY A 465 15.17 11.54 -19.46
C GLY A 465 13.77 11.85 -20.01
N LEU A 466 13.42 13.14 -20.12
CA LEU A 466 12.15 13.59 -20.67
C LEU A 466 12.02 13.25 -22.17
N GLU A 467 13.09 13.39 -22.94
CA GLU A 467 13.16 12.96 -24.34
C GLU A 467 12.94 11.45 -24.49
N GLY A 468 13.55 10.65 -23.60
CA GLY A 468 13.33 9.20 -23.55
C GLY A 468 11.89 8.81 -23.23
N LEU A 469 11.24 9.53 -22.30
CA LEU A 469 9.86 9.27 -21.90
C LEU A 469 8.82 9.70 -22.95
N THR A 470 9.06 10.82 -23.62
CA THR A 470 8.09 11.42 -24.56
C THR A 470 8.36 11.08 -26.02
N GLY A 471 9.54 10.54 -26.33
CA GLY A 471 10.01 10.31 -27.70
C GLY A 471 10.32 11.61 -28.47
N ARG A 472 10.25 12.78 -27.82
CA ARG A 472 10.57 14.07 -28.42
C ARG A 472 12.05 14.35 -28.27
N ARG A 473 12.64 15.05 -29.24
CA ARG A 473 14.05 15.45 -29.16
C ARG A 473 14.16 16.95 -29.08
N ARG A 474 15.15 17.43 -28.33
CA ARG A 474 15.53 18.84 -28.31
C ARG A 474 15.80 19.33 -29.72
N PRO A 475 15.35 20.54 -30.08
CA PRO A 475 15.64 21.12 -31.38
C PRO A 475 17.15 21.16 -31.59
N THR A 476 17.63 20.53 -32.67
CA THR A 476 19.05 20.59 -33.04
C THR A 476 19.35 21.98 -33.57
N VAL A 477 19.74 22.89 -32.69
CA VAL A 477 20.23 24.21 -33.11
C VAL A 477 21.70 24.06 -33.43
N THR A 478 22.04 24.08 -34.72
CA THR A 478 23.40 24.26 -35.21
C THR A 478 23.97 25.51 -34.53
N LEU A 479 25.12 25.36 -33.87
CA LEU A 479 25.86 26.42 -33.18
C LEU A 479 26.21 27.57 -34.14
N ALA A 480 25.25 28.47 -34.35
CA ALA A 480 25.40 29.74 -35.05
C ALA A 480 24.44 30.82 -34.50
N ALA A 481 23.87 30.63 -33.31
CA ALA A 481 23.02 31.63 -32.69
C ALA A 481 23.88 32.67 -31.94
N LYS A 482 24.09 33.82 -32.59
CA LYS A 482 24.69 35.02 -31.99
C LYS A 482 24.00 35.38 -30.65
N PRO A 483 24.66 36.12 -29.73
CA PRO A 483 24.09 36.58 -28.44
C PRO A 483 22.71 37.26 -28.53
N ARG A 484 22.37 37.77 -29.71
CA ARG A 484 21.10 38.41 -30.06
C ARG A 484 19.86 37.52 -29.86
N ASN A 485 19.96 36.20 -30.06
CA ASN A 485 18.79 35.30 -29.95
C ASN A 485 18.37 35.05 -28.49
N TYR A 486 19.29 35.08 -27.53
CA TYR A 486 19.01 34.81 -26.12
C TYR A 486 18.13 35.89 -25.48
N ARG A 487 18.37 37.16 -25.82
CA ARG A 487 17.55 38.29 -25.34
C ARG A 487 16.11 38.20 -25.87
N LEU A 488 15.95 37.81 -27.14
CA LEU A 488 14.63 37.65 -27.75
C LEU A 488 13.87 36.46 -27.15
N GLU A 489 14.56 35.34 -26.90
CA GLU A 489 13.98 34.15 -26.26
C GLU A 489 13.55 34.44 -24.79
N ALA A 490 14.34 35.22 -24.05
CA ALA A 490 13.99 35.68 -22.70
C ALA A 490 12.81 36.67 -22.70
N ALA A 491 12.79 37.62 -23.64
CA ALA A 491 11.68 38.57 -23.80
C ALA A 491 10.38 37.85 -24.18
N LEU A 492 10.44 36.86 -25.06
CA LEU A 492 9.31 36.03 -25.46
C LEU A 492 8.77 35.22 -24.28
N THR A 493 9.66 34.67 -23.45
CA THR A 493 9.28 33.93 -22.24
C THR A 493 8.57 34.84 -21.22
N ARG A 494 9.08 36.06 -20.99
CA ARG A 494 8.38 37.05 -20.14
C ARG A 494 7.04 37.46 -20.72
N ALA A 495 6.95 37.62 -22.05
CA ALA A 495 5.70 37.98 -22.71
C ALA A 495 4.63 36.91 -22.52
N ASP A 496 4.98 35.62 -22.67
CA ASP A 496 4.07 34.50 -22.44
C ASP A 496 3.58 34.45 -20.98
N THR A 497 4.49 34.61 -20.01
CA THR A 497 4.14 34.70 -18.59
C THR A 497 3.20 35.87 -18.32
N ALA A 498 3.45 37.04 -18.91
CA ALA A 498 2.58 38.21 -18.77
C ALA A 498 1.18 37.97 -19.35
N VAL A 499 1.04 37.20 -20.44
CA VAL A 499 -0.28 36.78 -20.97
C VAL A 499 -1.01 35.88 -19.97
N GLN A 500 -0.33 34.88 -19.41
CA GLN A 500 -0.93 33.93 -18.45
C GLN A 500 -1.39 34.62 -17.15
N GLU A 501 -0.65 35.63 -16.70
CA GLU A 501 -0.96 36.38 -15.48
C GLU A 501 -1.92 37.56 -15.71
N GLY A 502 -2.43 37.74 -16.94
CA GLY A 502 -3.37 38.82 -17.27
C GLY A 502 -2.73 40.21 -17.39
N ARG A 503 -1.39 40.31 -17.39
CA ARG A 503 -0.62 41.54 -17.60
C ARG A 503 -0.50 41.88 -19.08
N TYR A 504 -1.64 42.08 -19.75
CA TYR A 504 -1.71 42.16 -21.21
C TYR A 504 -0.95 43.33 -21.83
N ARG A 505 -0.83 44.48 -21.14
CA ARG A 505 -0.04 45.62 -21.65
C ARG A 505 1.46 45.31 -21.71
N GLU A 506 2.00 44.69 -20.66
CA GLU A 506 3.40 44.23 -20.62
C GLU A 506 3.65 43.14 -21.67
N ALA A 507 2.70 42.21 -21.85
CA ALA A 507 2.76 41.19 -22.89
C ALA A 507 2.83 41.79 -24.30
N VAL A 508 2.07 42.86 -24.58
CA VAL A 508 2.13 43.59 -25.85
C VAL A 508 3.50 44.24 -26.03
N GLU A 509 4.01 44.98 -25.05
CA GLU A 509 5.31 45.66 -25.15
C GLU A 509 6.46 44.67 -25.41
N LEU A 510 6.51 43.57 -24.65
CA LEU A 510 7.54 42.56 -24.80
C LEU A 510 7.41 41.83 -26.13
N SER A 511 6.20 41.46 -26.55
CA SER A 511 6.01 40.77 -27.82
C SER A 511 6.28 41.69 -29.03
N LEU A 512 5.96 42.99 -28.94
CA LEU A 512 6.32 43.99 -29.95
C LEU A 512 7.85 44.15 -30.07
N SER A 513 8.56 44.11 -28.94
CA SER A 513 10.03 44.14 -28.95
C SER A 513 10.64 42.92 -29.65
N VAL A 514 9.98 41.75 -29.55
CA VAL A 514 10.43 40.52 -30.22
C VAL A 514 10.13 40.57 -31.71
N VAL A 515 8.91 40.90 -32.13
CA VAL A 515 8.57 40.97 -33.57
C VAL A 515 9.26 42.11 -34.31
N GLY A 516 9.62 43.20 -33.61
CA GLY A 516 10.40 44.29 -34.17
C GLY A 516 11.84 43.89 -34.53
N GLU A 517 12.37 42.83 -33.90
CA GLU A 517 13.70 42.29 -34.19
C GLU A 517 13.65 40.98 -35.00
N ASP A 518 12.62 40.15 -34.82
CA ASP A 518 12.38 38.88 -35.49
C ASP A 518 10.89 38.74 -35.88
N ASP A 519 10.53 39.32 -37.02
CA ASP A 519 9.17 39.25 -37.59
C ASP A 519 8.74 37.81 -37.98
N GLY A 520 9.70 36.87 -38.05
CA GLY A 520 9.44 35.45 -38.32
C GLY A 520 8.96 34.66 -37.10
N ASN A 521 8.91 35.28 -35.91
CA ASN A 521 8.58 34.59 -34.67
C ASN A 521 7.06 34.41 -34.48
N GLY A 522 6.52 33.26 -34.91
CA GLY A 522 5.09 32.95 -34.81
C GLY A 522 4.53 33.01 -33.37
N ALA A 523 5.33 32.66 -32.36
CA ALA A 523 4.91 32.68 -30.96
C ALA A 523 4.72 34.11 -30.42
N ALA A 524 5.59 35.04 -30.82
CA ALA A 524 5.44 36.45 -30.46
C ALA A 524 4.16 37.06 -31.08
N TRP A 525 3.87 36.72 -32.35
CA TRP A 525 2.64 37.10 -33.03
C TRP A 525 1.39 36.49 -32.38
N GLN A 526 1.48 35.26 -31.88
CA GLN A 526 0.39 34.63 -31.14
C GLN A 526 0.13 35.33 -29.80
N ASN A 527 1.18 35.65 -29.03
CA ASN A 527 1.07 36.37 -27.77
C ASN A 527 0.48 37.77 -27.97
N LEU A 528 0.87 38.49 -29.03
CA LEU A 528 0.25 39.76 -29.42
C LEU A 528 -1.25 39.60 -29.69
N GLY A 529 -1.64 38.60 -30.48
CA GLY A 529 -3.04 38.39 -30.81
C GLY A 529 -3.90 38.12 -29.57
N THR A 530 -3.38 37.32 -28.62
CA THR A 530 -4.04 37.01 -27.35
C THR A 530 -4.12 38.23 -26.43
N ALA A 531 -3.02 38.98 -26.30
CA ALA A 531 -3.00 40.17 -25.46
C ALA A 531 -3.91 41.29 -26.00
N TYR A 532 -3.92 41.52 -27.32
CA TYR A 532 -4.84 42.48 -27.95
C TYR A 532 -6.30 42.05 -27.83
N PHE A 533 -6.59 40.76 -27.97
CA PHE A 533 -7.95 40.24 -27.76
C PHE A 533 -8.45 40.54 -26.34
N ALA A 534 -7.62 40.27 -25.33
CA ALA A 534 -7.95 40.53 -23.93
C ALA A 534 -8.10 42.05 -23.64
N LEU A 535 -7.38 42.90 -24.37
CA LEU A 535 -7.51 44.36 -24.32
C LEU A 535 -8.68 44.91 -25.17
N LYS A 536 -9.48 44.04 -25.81
CA LYS A 536 -10.59 44.37 -26.71
C LYS A 536 -10.18 45.15 -27.98
N ASP A 537 -8.91 45.11 -28.36
CA ASP A 537 -8.39 45.63 -29.63
C ASP A 537 -8.48 44.53 -30.70
N TYR A 538 -9.71 44.30 -31.18
CA TYR A 538 -10.03 43.17 -32.06
C TYR A 538 -9.37 43.27 -33.45
N GLU A 539 -9.15 44.48 -33.95
CA GLU A 539 -8.49 44.71 -35.25
C GLU A 539 -7.02 44.28 -35.20
N ARG A 540 -6.27 44.73 -34.20
CA ARG A 540 -4.85 44.33 -34.04
C ARG A 540 -4.71 42.87 -33.64
N SER A 541 -5.65 42.34 -32.86
CA SER A 541 -5.70 40.92 -32.52
C SER A 541 -5.80 40.03 -33.77
N LEU A 542 -6.72 40.36 -34.69
CA LEU A 542 -6.87 39.62 -35.96
C LEU A 542 -5.62 39.71 -36.83
N ALA A 543 -5.01 40.89 -36.94
CA ALA A 543 -3.79 41.07 -37.72
C ALA A 543 -2.66 40.18 -37.17
N ALA A 544 -2.46 40.19 -35.85
CA ALA A 544 -1.43 39.40 -35.19
C ALA A 544 -1.67 37.88 -35.31
N TRP A 545 -2.89 37.39 -35.09
CA TRP A 545 -3.19 35.96 -35.25
C TRP A 545 -3.17 35.48 -36.69
N ARG A 546 -3.51 36.33 -37.68
CA ARG A 546 -3.34 36.00 -39.11
C ARG A 546 -1.86 35.88 -39.48
N ARG A 547 -1.01 36.75 -38.93
CA ARG A 547 0.45 36.66 -39.11
C ARG A 547 1.01 35.40 -38.46
N ALA A 548 0.60 35.09 -37.23
CA ALA A 548 0.95 33.84 -36.54
C ALA A 548 0.52 32.60 -37.36
N LEU A 549 -0.71 32.60 -37.89
CA LEU A 549 -1.22 31.49 -38.70
C LEU A 549 -0.42 31.28 -40.00
N ALA A 550 0.06 32.36 -40.62
CA ALA A 550 0.87 32.29 -41.83
C ALA A 550 2.27 31.71 -41.56
N LEU A 551 2.82 31.94 -40.37
CA LEU A 551 4.13 31.44 -39.94
C LEU A 551 4.06 30.03 -39.32
N GLU A 552 2.88 29.59 -38.91
CA GLU A 552 2.68 28.29 -38.26
C GLU A 552 2.90 27.12 -39.23
N THR A 553 3.52 26.04 -38.76
CA THR A 553 3.74 24.80 -39.53
C THR A 553 2.95 23.60 -38.99
N SER A 554 2.57 23.64 -37.70
CA SER A 554 1.84 22.60 -36.98
C SER A 554 0.34 22.57 -37.34
N GLY A 555 -0.13 21.42 -37.82
CA GLY A 555 -1.54 21.20 -38.19
C GLY A 555 -2.56 21.45 -37.06
N PRO A 556 -2.33 20.97 -35.82
CA PRO A 556 -3.17 21.28 -34.66
C PRO A 556 -3.23 22.77 -34.34
N LEU A 557 -2.09 23.46 -34.28
CA LEU A 557 -2.04 24.88 -33.91
C LEU A 557 -2.67 25.79 -34.98
N LYS A 558 -2.57 25.42 -36.27
CA LYS A 558 -3.34 26.07 -37.35
C LYS A 558 -4.85 26.01 -37.13
N ARG A 559 -5.38 24.88 -36.64
CA ARG A 559 -6.82 24.75 -36.36
C ARG A 559 -7.24 25.63 -35.19
N GLU A 560 -6.41 25.72 -34.16
CA GLU A 560 -6.63 26.56 -33.00
C GLU A 560 -6.64 28.05 -33.37
N LEU A 561 -5.62 28.52 -34.08
CA LEU A 561 -5.52 29.90 -34.57
C LEU A 561 -6.69 30.28 -35.49
N ARG A 562 -7.15 29.37 -36.36
CA ARG A 562 -8.38 29.59 -37.16
C ARG A 562 -9.62 29.72 -36.28
N GLY A 563 -9.71 28.95 -35.19
CA GLY A 563 -10.78 29.06 -34.21
C GLY A 563 -10.81 30.42 -33.53
N TYR A 564 -9.65 30.92 -33.11
CA TYR A 564 -9.52 32.26 -32.50
C TYR A 564 -9.84 33.40 -33.48
N ILE A 565 -9.38 33.30 -34.73
CA ILE A 565 -9.74 34.26 -35.78
C ILE A 565 -11.26 34.26 -36.01
N ALA A 566 -11.89 33.08 -36.10
CA ALA A 566 -13.32 32.94 -36.32
C ALA A 566 -14.18 33.42 -35.13
N SER A 567 -13.66 33.39 -33.90
CA SER A 567 -14.37 33.93 -32.73
C SER A 567 -14.32 35.46 -32.72
N VAL A 568 -13.18 36.07 -33.06
CA VAL A 568 -13.06 37.53 -33.15
C VAL A 568 -13.85 38.10 -34.32
N GLU A 569 -13.81 37.46 -35.49
CA GLU A 569 -14.63 37.88 -36.63
C GLU A 569 -16.14 37.79 -36.35
N ARG A 570 -16.57 36.86 -35.47
CA ARG A 570 -17.95 36.81 -34.99
C ARG A 570 -18.24 37.93 -34.00
N ALA A 571 -17.33 38.22 -33.07
CA ALA A 571 -17.46 39.31 -32.11
C ALA A 571 -17.53 40.68 -32.80
N MET A 572 -16.72 40.91 -33.84
CA MET A 572 -16.77 42.14 -34.66
C MET A 572 -18.07 42.22 -35.47
N ARG A 573 -18.51 41.12 -36.10
CA ARG A 573 -19.81 41.09 -36.79
C ARG A 573 -20.98 41.40 -35.84
N SER A 574 -20.96 40.91 -34.60
CA SER A 574 -21.97 41.28 -33.61
C SER A 574 -21.89 42.74 -33.16
N ALA A 575 -20.70 43.33 -33.13
CA ALA A 575 -20.50 44.75 -32.79
C ALA A 575 -20.93 45.69 -33.94
N ASP A 576 -20.74 45.28 -35.19
CA ASP A 576 -21.19 46.02 -36.38
C ASP A 576 -22.72 45.92 -36.59
N VAL A 577 -23.32 44.79 -36.21
CA VAL A 577 -24.80 44.63 -36.22
C VAL A 577 -25.48 45.56 -35.21
N VAL A 578 -24.83 45.94 -34.11
CA VAL A 578 -25.35 46.91 -33.14
C VAL A 578 -25.33 48.36 -33.69
N LYS A 579 -24.60 48.65 -34.77
CA LYS A 579 -24.53 49.98 -35.41
C LYS A 579 -25.45 50.16 -36.63
N ALA A 580 -26.14 49.12 -37.12
CA ALA A 580 -27.03 49.24 -38.27
C ALA A 580 -28.46 49.63 -37.86
N PRO A 581 -29.16 50.53 -38.59
CA PRO A 581 -30.51 50.96 -38.22
C PRO A 581 -31.53 49.81 -38.38
N PRO A 582 -32.57 49.74 -37.53
CA PRO A 582 -33.48 48.60 -37.50
C PRO A 582 -34.39 48.59 -38.74
N LYS A 583 -34.58 47.39 -39.33
CA LYS A 583 -35.59 47.15 -40.37
C LYS A 583 -36.98 46.91 -39.75
N PRO A 584 -38.07 47.23 -40.48
CA PRO A 584 -39.40 47.31 -39.90
C PRO A 584 -40.03 45.96 -39.61
N VAL A 585 -40.83 45.94 -38.55
CA VAL A 585 -41.59 44.80 -38.01
C VAL A 585 -42.89 44.59 -38.81
N PRO A 586 -43.28 43.35 -39.12
CA PRO A 586 -44.68 43.01 -39.40
C PRO A 586 -45.39 42.45 -38.16
N ALA A 587 -46.65 42.86 -38.00
CA ALA A 587 -47.55 42.58 -36.86
C ALA A 587 -48.29 41.21 -36.99
N PRO A 588 -49.21 40.84 -36.09
CA PRO A 588 -49.07 39.68 -35.19
C PRO A 588 -50.02 38.51 -35.53
N VAL A 589 -49.68 37.30 -35.04
CA VAL A 589 -50.53 36.09 -35.10
C VAL A 589 -50.63 35.51 -33.67
N PRO A 590 -51.80 34.97 -33.24
CA PRO A 590 -52.23 34.97 -31.85
C PRO A 590 -51.78 33.77 -31.01
N ASP A 591 -51.67 34.08 -29.71
CA ASP A 591 -51.50 33.32 -28.46
C ASP A 591 -51.20 31.80 -28.51
N PRO A 592 -50.10 31.35 -27.87
CA PRO A 592 -49.84 29.93 -27.65
C PRO A 592 -50.66 29.40 -26.47
N ARG A 593 -51.19 28.19 -26.65
CA ARG A 593 -51.66 27.34 -25.54
C ARG A 593 -50.51 27.17 -24.53
N PRO A 594 -50.77 27.12 -23.22
CA PRO A 594 -49.71 27.10 -22.22
C PRO A 594 -48.85 25.84 -22.39
N GLU A 595 -47.60 26.02 -22.83
CA GLU A 595 -46.59 24.99 -22.66
C GLU A 595 -46.38 24.80 -21.16
N ARG A 596 -46.59 23.55 -20.70
CA ARG A 596 -46.28 23.18 -19.32
C ARG A 596 -44.82 23.54 -19.04
N PRO A 597 -44.50 24.15 -17.89
CA PRO A 597 -43.15 24.63 -17.62
C PRO A 597 -42.18 23.45 -17.63
N ARG A 598 -41.35 23.37 -18.68
CA ARG A 598 -40.20 22.46 -18.70
C ARG A 598 -39.23 22.94 -17.62
N LEU A 599 -38.84 22.03 -16.73
CA LEU A 599 -37.79 22.31 -15.76
C LEU A 599 -36.50 22.62 -16.52
N ALA A 600 -35.70 23.57 -16.02
CA ALA A 600 -34.33 23.70 -16.49
C ALA A 600 -33.59 22.38 -16.23
N PRO A 601 -32.66 21.94 -17.10
CA PRO A 601 -31.95 20.66 -16.93
C PRO A 601 -31.32 20.47 -15.55
N GLU A 602 -30.82 21.56 -14.95
CA GLU A 602 -30.25 21.56 -13.60
C GLU A 602 -31.31 21.32 -12.52
N ALA A 603 -32.52 21.88 -12.68
CA ALA A 603 -33.62 21.71 -11.74
C ALA A 603 -34.24 20.30 -11.82
N ALA A 604 -34.33 19.73 -13.02
CA ALA A 604 -34.75 18.34 -13.23
C ALA A 604 -33.77 17.35 -12.56
N ARG A 605 -32.47 17.60 -12.71
CA ARG A 605 -31.41 16.80 -12.10
C ARG A 605 -31.42 16.90 -10.57
N ALA A 606 -31.58 18.11 -10.03
CA ALA A 606 -31.70 18.31 -8.58
C ALA A 606 -32.92 17.60 -7.97
N LEU A 607 -34.06 17.59 -8.68
CA LEU A 607 -35.26 16.86 -8.26
C LEU A 607 -35.06 15.34 -8.26
N LEU A 608 -34.35 14.81 -9.26
CA LEU A 608 -34.00 13.39 -9.31
C LEU A 608 -33.04 12.99 -8.18
N ASP A 609 -32.02 13.81 -7.93
CA ASP A 609 -31.05 13.56 -6.86
C ASP A 609 -31.73 13.60 -5.47
N GLN A 610 -32.63 14.55 -5.23
CA GLN A 610 -33.42 14.61 -4.00
C GLN A 610 -34.31 13.36 -3.83
N ALA A 611 -34.95 12.91 -4.91
CA ALA A 611 -35.78 11.70 -4.84
C ALA A 611 -34.96 10.44 -4.51
N LEU A 612 -33.74 10.33 -5.05
CA LEU A 612 -32.84 9.21 -4.76
C LEU A 612 -32.30 9.27 -3.33
N ASP A 613 -32.04 10.45 -2.77
CA ASP A 613 -31.64 10.62 -1.36
C ASP A 613 -32.77 10.13 -0.42
N HIS A 614 -34.02 10.55 -0.63
CA HIS A 614 -35.17 10.03 0.13
C HIS A 614 -35.35 8.52 -0.01
N TYR A 615 -35.11 7.96 -1.21
CA TYR A 615 -35.13 6.51 -1.43
C TYR A 615 -34.06 5.79 -0.61
N THR A 616 -32.82 6.30 -0.57
CA THR A 616 -31.74 5.71 0.25
C THR A 616 -32.01 5.78 1.75
N ARG A 617 -32.76 6.79 2.20
CA ARG A 617 -33.21 6.95 3.59
C ARG A 617 -34.46 6.14 3.94
N ARG A 618 -34.94 5.27 3.04
CA ARG A 618 -36.17 4.46 3.17
C ARG A 618 -37.47 5.29 3.26
N ASP A 619 -37.43 6.57 2.89
CA ASP A 619 -38.62 7.43 2.81
C ASP A 619 -39.26 7.33 1.41
N LEU A 620 -39.91 6.19 1.18
CA LEU A 620 -40.47 5.82 -0.12
C LEU A 620 -41.65 6.73 -0.54
N ALA A 621 -42.37 7.31 0.42
CA ALA A 621 -43.51 8.17 0.16
C ALA A 621 -43.07 9.52 -0.45
N GLU A 622 -42.01 10.11 0.12
CA GLU A 622 -41.46 11.37 -0.34
C GLU A 622 -40.68 11.21 -1.66
N ALA A 623 -39.91 10.12 -1.79
CA ALA A 623 -39.24 9.76 -3.04
C ALA A 623 -40.24 9.60 -4.21
N ARG A 624 -41.40 8.95 -3.96
CA ARG A 624 -42.48 8.83 -4.94
C ARG A 624 -43.08 10.17 -5.32
N ARG A 625 -43.29 11.08 -4.35
CA ARG A 625 -43.85 12.42 -4.59
C ARG A 625 -42.95 13.25 -5.51
N LEU A 626 -41.64 13.24 -5.25
CA LEU A 626 -40.65 13.99 -6.02
C LEU A 626 -40.50 13.45 -7.46
N LEU A 627 -40.51 12.12 -7.64
CA LEU A 627 -40.45 11.51 -8.97
C LEU A 627 -41.70 11.77 -9.80
N ARG A 628 -42.90 11.79 -9.20
CA ARG A 628 -44.13 12.18 -9.90
C ARG A 628 -44.09 13.63 -10.35
N ARG A 629 -43.64 14.54 -9.47
CA ARG A 629 -43.45 15.96 -9.82
C ARG A 629 -42.46 16.16 -10.97
N LEU A 630 -41.38 15.37 -11.00
CA LEU A 630 -40.42 15.39 -12.11
C LEU A 630 -41.06 14.90 -13.41
N LEU A 631 -41.82 13.79 -13.38
CA LEU A 631 -42.50 13.24 -14.56
C LEU A 631 -43.70 14.09 -15.04
N ASP A 632 -44.31 14.89 -14.16
CA ASP A 632 -45.35 15.85 -14.55
C ASP A 632 -44.78 17.00 -15.40
N ALA A 633 -43.53 17.38 -15.14
CA ALA A 633 -42.80 18.42 -15.87
C ALA A 633 -42.02 17.85 -17.08
N GLU A 634 -41.47 16.65 -16.95
CA GLU A 634 -40.73 15.93 -18.00
C GLU A 634 -41.22 14.47 -18.14
N PRO A 635 -42.33 14.24 -18.86
CA PRO A 635 -42.94 12.91 -18.97
C PRO A 635 -41.99 11.84 -19.52
N GLU A 636 -41.07 12.22 -20.42
CA GLU A 636 -40.15 11.32 -21.11
C GLU A 636 -38.85 11.03 -20.33
N HIS A 637 -38.72 11.47 -19.08
CA HIS A 637 -37.52 11.23 -18.28
C HIS A 637 -37.37 9.74 -17.89
N ALA A 638 -36.55 9.02 -18.65
CA ALA A 638 -36.43 7.55 -18.57
C ALA A 638 -36.00 7.03 -17.18
N GLU A 639 -35.04 7.69 -16.53
CA GLU A 639 -34.54 7.27 -15.20
C GLU A 639 -35.60 7.44 -14.11
N ALA A 640 -36.27 8.59 -14.08
CA ALA A 640 -37.36 8.86 -13.13
C ALA A 640 -38.52 7.85 -13.28
N ARG A 641 -38.88 7.48 -14.52
CA ARG A 641 -39.93 6.49 -14.83
C ARG A 641 -39.53 5.07 -14.39
N LYS A 642 -38.24 4.74 -14.39
CA LYS A 642 -37.72 3.46 -13.89
C LYS A 642 -37.66 3.42 -12.36
N ALA A 643 -37.19 4.50 -11.74
CA ALA A 643 -37.13 4.65 -10.28
C ALA A 643 -38.53 4.62 -9.65
N LEU A 644 -39.51 5.31 -10.26
CA LEU A 644 -40.89 5.36 -9.76
C LEU A 644 -41.53 3.96 -9.78
N ARG A 645 -41.35 3.20 -10.87
CA ARG A 645 -41.88 1.82 -10.97
C ARG A 645 -41.34 0.92 -9.87
N ARG A 646 -40.03 1.00 -9.58
CA ARG A 646 -39.39 0.21 -8.52
C ARG A 646 -39.90 0.57 -7.13
N ILE A 647 -40.11 1.87 -6.87
CA ILE A 647 -40.70 2.33 -5.60
C ILE A 647 -42.16 1.89 -5.47
N GLU A 648 -42.94 1.91 -6.55
CA GLU A 648 -44.33 1.43 -6.55
C GLU A 648 -44.44 -0.09 -6.40
N GLU A 649 -43.43 -0.85 -6.85
CA GLU A 649 -43.31 -2.29 -6.58
C GLU A 649 -42.93 -2.58 -5.12
N GLU A 650 -42.04 -1.78 -4.52
CA GLU A 650 -41.63 -1.93 -3.10
C GLU A 650 -42.69 -1.45 -2.09
N LEU A 651 -43.66 -0.64 -2.54
CA LEU A 651 -44.79 -0.15 -1.72
C LEU A 651 -46.05 -1.02 -1.82
N ARG A 652 -46.07 -2.00 -2.73
CA ARG A 652 -47.11 -3.04 -2.83
C ARG A 652 -46.74 -4.22 -1.95
#